data_AF-A0A6J7L6T2-F1
#
_entry.id   AF-A0A6J7L6T2-F1
#
_cell.length_a   1.000
_cell.length_b   1.000
_cell.length_c   1.000
_cell.angle_alpha   90.00
_cell.angle_beta   90.00
_cell.angle_gamma   90.00
#
_symmetry.space_group_name_H-M   'P 1'
#
loop_
_entity.id
_entity.type
_entity.pdbx_description
1 polymer ?
#
loop_
_entity_poly.entity_id
_entity_poly.type
_entity_poly.pdbx_seq_one_letter_code
_entity_poly.pdbx_strand_id
1 'polypeptide(L)'
;MASTGVFTVYAGVGMQPKTTTIRMPVAAGQPLMADWNGDGVDSPGRYDRGRWFYTNAVVGSPAWQSKGTWGGQAGELPVVGLIDADRQPDIGVFKDGAWNWRLSSDNTTRTEAFGAAGDIPVVGDWDGDGDDDLGVVRQGTWMLQFTGVKKPPRVSKGVDVSMNDGTKIAIVTMPFGLATDTPIVGDWNGDGTDTPGVVRAATTWILSEGVNRIRKTATLTVPIQAGQVPLVASQGTGIGHCPTASPVAEAKALKWARRVSPPARLTGSTAKAGYAEIQATVQDGLRYAITNDRTLRLATQWSEPYFDALSVHKTTEESIRRSANSAQAAAIMLTTSKWKKVQNISRANLLAYAKWQLRSISCQHASITPGGWGLQWQSALWAATAGQAGWMLWDELSGQERAYIASMVASEADAVAARGPHYYRTRAGVEISPGNSKADEVSWDLTAPALALAMMPGDKRAETWRRTIVEYSIAAFARPSDLTNNLVVNGVKISKNLPGTNANEDGTITNHGIVNPDYIQNVLHLWWAASMLRSAKVPVPESLFLNADIVYRALTVVKFPSPPYAAPGGIVYQPGGQIYYPQGVKWGARRPATFTGVDSFASLYSAPDTQAAKFLAAHARDTRGMQQRWTDGRIYDKGDVEESYGLGREEYALSQTALAWWAGAVPSGPGLKLDRSNVPGVNLKTRGPAG
;
A
#
# COMPACT_ATOMS: atom_id res chain seq x y z
N MET A 1 24.19 9.62 19.40
CA MET A 1 23.17 8.56 19.24
C MET A 1 22.37 8.88 17.98
N ALA A 2 21.98 7.89 17.19
CA ALA A 2 21.05 8.10 16.08
C ALA A 2 19.65 8.32 16.65
N SER A 3 19.00 9.42 16.28
CA SER A 3 17.62 9.75 16.67
C SER A 3 16.65 9.26 15.59
N THR A 4 15.52 8.70 16.00
CA THR A 4 14.37 8.41 15.13
C THR A 4 13.16 9.20 15.61
N GLY A 5 12.23 9.52 14.71
CA GLY A 5 10.99 10.20 15.06
C GLY A 5 9.87 9.19 15.28
N VAL A 6 9.16 9.28 16.39
CA VAL A 6 7.83 8.67 16.52
C VAL A 6 6.85 9.80 16.65
N PHE A 7 5.96 9.91 15.66
CA PHE A 7 4.93 10.91 15.68
C PHE A 7 3.57 10.29 15.96
N THR A 8 2.78 11.02 16.74
CA THR A 8 1.41 10.65 17.07
C THR A 8 0.47 11.53 16.27
N VAL A 9 -0.42 10.89 15.52
CA VAL A 9 -1.52 11.54 14.81
C VAL A 9 -2.82 11.34 15.59
N TYR A 10 -3.59 12.39 15.74
CA TYR A 10 -4.93 12.34 16.34
C TYR A 10 -5.99 12.43 15.25
N ALA A 11 -6.62 11.29 14.95
CA ALA A 11 -7.69 11.21 13.96
C ALA A 11 -9.05 11.67 14.57
N GLY A 12 -9.15 12.94 14.93
CA GLY A 12 -10.38 13.61 15.37
C GLY A 12 -10.84 13.37 16.82
N VAL A 13 -11.86 14.13 17.26
CA VAL A 13 -12.38 14.15 18.64
C VAL A 13 -12.74 12.75 19.14
N GLY A 14 -12.08 12.30 20.21
CA GLY A 14 -12.44 11.09 20.95
C GLY A 14 -11.93 9.77 20.34
N MET A 15 -11.07 9.82 19.33
CA MET A 15 -10.43 8.63 18.79
C MET A 15 -9.10 8.27 19.46
N GLN A 16 -8.71 7.00 19.29
CA GLN A 16 -7.42 6.52 19.73
C GLN A 16 -6.31 7.13 18.86
N PRO A 17 -5.23 7.61 19.48
CA PRO A 17 -4.05 8.11 18.77
C PRO A 17 -3.47 7.05 17.84
N LYS A 18 -2.96 7.51 16.71
CA LYS A 18 -2.24 6.68 15.72
C LYS A 18 -0.76 6.96 15.82
N THR A 19 0.02 5.91 15.99
CA THR A 19 1.49 6.04 15.98
C THR A 19 2.03 5.63 14.63
N THR A 20 2.92 6.46 14.10
CA THR A 20 3.73 6.12 12.93
C THR A 20 5.19 6.29 13.30
N THR A 21 6.01 5.30 12.98
CA THR A 21 7.46 5.36 13.26
C THR A 21 8.20 5.76 12.01
N ILE A 22 8.95 6.84 12.07
CA ILE A 22 9.83 7.29 10.99
C ILE A 22 11.27 6.96 11.36
N ARG A 23 11.88 6.13 10.51
CA ARG A 23 13.32 5.91 10.58
C ARG A 23 14.02 7.04 9.83
N MET A 24 14.72 7.88 10.58
CA MET A 24 15.59 8.90 10.01
C MET A 24 16.84 8.22 9.41
N PRO A 25 17.41 8.73 8.30
CA PRO A 25 18.72 8.29 7.84
C PRO A 25 19.73 8.48 8.98
N VAL A 26 20.76 7.63 9.03
CA VAL A 26 21.69 7.43 10.19
C VAL A 26 22.54 8.67 10.57
N ALA A 27 22.20 9.87 10.08
CA ALA A 27 22.80 11.12 10.49
C ALA A 27 22.16 11.64 11.80
N ALA A 28 22.99 12.11 12.74
CA ALA A 28 22.55 12.82 13.94
C ALA A 28 21.77 14.08 13.56
N GLY A 29 20.64 14.36 14.22
CA GLY A 29 19.86 15.58 14.00
C GLY A 29 18.59 15.62 14.86
N GLN A 30 18.02 16.80 15.04
CA GLN A 30 16.75 16.99 15.74
C GLN A 30 15.59 16.82 14.75
N PRO A 31 14.68 15.87 14.98
CA PRO A 31 13.54 15.66 14.09
C PRO A 31 12.45 16.71 14.35
N LEU A 32 11.70 17.05 13.31
CA LEU A 32 10.64 18.06 13.28
C LEU A 32 9.49 17.56 12.40
N MET A 33 8.31 18.16 12.51
CA MET A 33 7.16 17.94 11.63
C MET A 33 6.66 19.28 11.10
N ALA A 34 6.34 19.36 9.82
CA ALA A 34 5.67 20.52 9.21
C ALA A 34 5.10 20.15 7.83
N ASP A 35 4.10 20.87 7.35
CA ASP A 35 3.55 20.73 6.00
C ASP A 35 4.47 21.36 4.93
N TRP A 36 5.61 20.71 4.64
CA TRP A 36 6.67 21.26 3.79
C TRP A 36 6.23 21.66 2.37
N ASN A 37 5.10 21.16 1.88
CA ASN A 37 4.60 21.35 0.53
C ASN A 37 3.17 21.91 0.45
N GLY A 38 2.58 22.32 1.58
CA GLY A 38 1.30 23.00 1.63
C GLY A 38 0.11 22.12 1.24
N ASP A 39 0.21 20.80 1.40
CA ASP A 39 -0.86 19.86 1.05
C ASP A 39 -1.83 19.55 2.20
N GLY A 40 -1.63 20.21 3.35
CA GLY A 40 -2.39 20.09 4.58
C GLY A 40 -1.95 18.91 5.45
N VAL A 41 -0.75 18.37 5.24
CA VAL A 41 -0.26 17.18 5.92
C VAL A 41 1.17 17.36 6.39
N ASP A 42 1.35 17.41 7.71
CA ASP A 42 2.67 17.50 8.32
C ASP A 42 3.55 16.33 7.95
N SER A 43 4.70 16.60 7.35
CA SER A 43 5.65 15.57 6.96
C SER A 43 7.02 15.77 7.63
N PRO A 44 7.88 14.74 7.62
CA PRO A 44 9.08 14.73 8.46
C PRO A 44 10.16 15.71 8.00
N GLY A 45 10.72 16.43 8.96
CA GLY A 45 11.90 17.27 8.83
C GLY A 45 13.04 16.85 9.76
N ARG A 46 14.26 17.31 9.46
CA ARG A 46 15.37 17.30 10.42
C ARG A 46 16.28 18.50 10.29
N TYR A 47 16.83 18.86 11.43
CA TYR A 47 17.88 19.85 11.58
C TYR A 47 19.17 19.18 12.08
N ASP A 48 20.28 19.42 11.38
CA ASP A 48 21.62 18.97 11.78
C ASP A 48 22.63 20.10 11.60
N ARG A 49 22.90 20.82 12.69
CA ARG A 49 23.95 21.85 12.78
C ARG A 49 23.89 22.87 11.63
N GLY A 50 22.73 23.50 11.47
CA GLY A 50 22.47 24.48 10.41
C GLY A 50 21.97 23.87 9.11
N ARG A 51 22.05 22.54 8.91
CA ARG A 51 21.54 21.90 7.69
C ARG A 51 20.10 21.43 7.91
N TRP A 52 19.22 21.86 7.02
CA TRP A 52 17.80 21.53 7.06
C TRP A 52 17.44 20.55 5.96
N PHE A 53 16.72 19.51 6.34
CA PHE A 53 16.23 18.51 5.40
C PHE A 53 14.75 18.20 5.67
N TYR A 54 14.03 17.86 4.61
CA TYR A 54 12.64 17.46 4.69
C TYR A 54 12.32 16.34 3.71
N THR A 55 11.14 15.73 3.88
CA THR A 55 10.55 14.81 2.92
C THR A 55 9.04 15.02 2.91
N ASN A 56 8.42 15.07 1.73
CA ASN A 56 6.95 15.15 1.61
C ASN A 56 6.31 13.76 1.76
N ALA A 57 6.97 12.88 2.50
CA ALA A 57 6.59 11.50 2.70
C ALA A 57 6.25 11.30 4.17
N VAL A 58 4.98 11.08 4.44
CA VAL A 58 4.46 10.95 5.81
C VAL A 58 4.82 9.59 6.40
N VAL A 59 4.95 8.58 5.54
CA VAL A 59 5.38 7.23 5.91
C VAL A 59 6.78 6.98 5.37
N GLY A 60 7.61 6.33 6.19
CA GLY A 60 9.07 6.28 6.10
C GLY A 60 9.67 6.39 4.69
N SER A 61 10.50 7.41 4.49
CA SER A 61 11.18 7.69 3.21
C SER A 61 12.70 7.73 3.36
N PRO A 62 13.44 7.02 2.47
CA PRO A 62 14.89 7.18 2.38
C PRO A 62 15.29 8.46 1.65
N ALA A 63 14.36 9.10 0.93
CA ALA A 63 14.62 10.29 0.11
C ALA A 63 14.38 11.56 0.92
N TRP A 64 15.44 12.34 1.11
CA TRP A 64 15.42 13.61 1.84
C TRP A 64 15.93 14.72 0.94
N GLN A 65 15.18 15.83 0.94
CA GLN A 65 15.51 17.03 0.19
C GLN A 65 16.22 18.01 1.11
N SER A 66 17.23 18.72 0.60
CA SER A 66 17.87 19.81 1.32
C SER A 66 16.98 21.05 1.23
N LYS A 67 16.63 21.66 2.37
CA LYS A 67 16.02 23.01 2.42
C LYS A 67 17.08 24.11 2.50
N GLY A 68 18.35 23.73 2.67
CA GLY A 68 19.50 24.63 2.68
C GLY A 68 20.30 24.59 3.99
N THR A 69 21.25 25.52 4.12
CA THR A 69 22.05 25.72 5.33
C THR A 69 21.74 27.09 5.92
N TRP A 70 21.25 27.12 7.16
CA TRP A 70 20.87 28.32 7.87
C TRP A 70 20.78 28.05 9.39
N GLY A 71 21.27 28.99 10.21
CA GLY A 71 21.58 28.73 11.63
C GLY A 71 22.81 27.83 11.80
N GLY A 72 22.95 27.19 12.95
CA GLY A 72 23.98 26.18 13.24
C GLY A 72 24.90 26.53 14.40
N GLN A 73 24.62 27.60 15.16
CA GLN A 73 25.42 27.91 16.33
C GLN A 73 25.15 26.93 17.47
N ALA A 74 26.17 26.71 18.30
CA ALA A 74 26.01 25.91 19.51
C ALA A 74 24.94 26.53 20.43
N GLY A 75 24.02 25.69 20.91
CA GLY A 75 22.91 26.07 21.79
C GLY A 75 21.64 26.52 21.08
N GLU A 76 21.63 26.62 19.74
CA GLU A 76 20.40 26.91 18.99
C GLU A 76 19.45 25.71 18.97
N LEU A 77 18.17 25.97 19.23
CA LEU A 77 17.08 24.99 19.12
C LEU A 77 16.30 25.27 17.83
N PRO A 78 16.14 24.28 16.93
CA PRO A 78 15.40 24.46 15.69
C PRO A 78 13.90 24.48 15.94
N VAL A 79 13.21 25.34 15.20
CA VAL A 79 11.75 25.48 15.19
C VAL A 79 11.25 25.60 13.75
N VAL A 80 9.97 25.31 13.56
CA VAL A 80 9.24 25.43 12.30
C VAL A 80 7.87 26.01 12.60
N GLY A 81 7.29 26.77 11.67
CA GLY A 81 5.93 27.29 11.79
C GLY A 81 5.52 28.13 10.59
N LEU A 82 4.25 28.48 10.52
CA LEU A 82 3.64 29.38 9.52
C LEU A 82 3.69 30.83 10.03
N ILE A 83 4.77 31.58 9.73
CA ILE A 83 5.04 32.88 10.39
C ILE A 83 4.64 34.09 9.53
N ASP A 84 4.48 33.92 8.20
CA ASP A 84 4.22 35.02 7.26
C ASP A 84 2.98 34.87 6.35
N ALA A 85 2.05 33.99 6.72
CA ALA A 85 0.76 33.78 6.03
C ALA A 85 0.85 33.31 4.56
N ASP A 86 2.00 32.78 4.13
CA ASP A 86 2.15 32.18 2.80
C ASP A 86 1.63 30.72 2.72
N ARG A 87 1.24 30.14 3.87
CA ARG A 87 0.80 28.75 4.08
C ARG A 87 1.87 27.72 3.75
N GLN A 88 3.14 28.09 3.90
CA GLN A 88 4.30 27.23 3.74
C GLN A 88 5.18 27.38 5.00
N PRO A 89 5.75 26.30 5.52
CA PRO A 89 6.48 26.37 6.78
C PRO A 89 7.83 27.06 6.61
N ASP A 90 8.02 28.04 7.49
CA ASP A 90 9.26 28.75 7.75
C ASP A 90 10.18 27.92 8.64
N ILE A 91 11.49 28.16 8.53
CA ILE A 91 12.49 27.54 9.40
C ILE A 91 13.07 28.59 10.33
N GLY A 92 13.25 28.22 11.59
CA GLY A 92 13.77 29.12 12.61
C GLY A 92 14.75 28.46 13.57
N VAL A 93 15.50 29.31 14.27
CA VAL A 93 16.31 28.91 15.41
C VAL A 93 16.01 29.82 16.60
N PHE A 94 15.83 29.20 17.76
CA PHE A 94 15.67 29.86 19.04
C PHE A 94 16.97 29.77 19.84
N LYS A 95 17.38 30.88 20.45
CA LYS A 95 18.48 30.94 21.40
C LYS A 95 18.29 32.09 22.38
N ASP A 96 18.25 31.76 23.67
CA ASP A 96 18.25 32.74 24.77
C ASP A 96 17.21 33.86 24.66
N GLY A 97 15.99 33.53 24.19
CA GLY A 97 14.89 34.49 24.00
C GLY A 97 14.86 35.18 22.64
N ALA A 98 15.88 34.97 21.79
CA ALA A 98 15.87 35.45 20.41
C ALA A 98 15.38 34.36 19.46
N TRP A 99 14.39 34.71 18.64
CA TRP A 99 13.86 33.92 17.55
C TRP A 99 14.36 34.50 16.26
N ASN A 100 15.08 33.70 15.48
CA ASN A 100 15.45 34.07 14.14
C ASN A 100 14.71 33.14 13.20
N TRP A 101 14.09 33.70 12.17
CA TRP A 101 13.34 32.99 11.15
C TRP A 101 13.93 33.29 9.78
N ARG A 102 13.92 32.29 8.91
CA ARG A 102 14.11 32.46 7.47
C ARG A 102 12.80 32.17 6.77
N LEU A 103 12.23 33.22 6.18
CA LEU A 103 10.90 33.18 5.58
C LEU A 103 10.89 32.39 4.28
N SER A 104 9.85 31.59 4.08
CA SER A 104 9.65 30.71 2.93
C SER A 104 9.32 31.51 1.66
N SER A 105 8.58 32.60 1.82
CA SER A 105 8.08 33.46 0.74
C SER A 105 9.19 34.14 -0.08
N ASP A 106 10.24 34.64 0.58
CA ASP A 106 11.28 35.46 -0.06
C ASP A 106 12.72 35.19 0.43
N ASN A 107 12.92 34.22 1.33
CA ASN A 107 14.20 33.89 1.97
C ASN A 107 14.80 35.02 2.85
N THR A 108 14.03 36.05 3.18
CA THR A 108 14.49 37.10 4.10
C THR A 108 14.53 36.58 5.55
N THR A 109 15.20 37.35 6.41
CA THR A 109 15.32 37.02 7.83
C THR A 109 14.39 37.91 8.65
N ARG A 110 13.65 37.31 9.57
CA ARG A 110 12.82 37.98 10.57
C ARG A 110 13.33 37.63 11.96
N THR A 111 13.45 38.62 12.83
CA THR A 111 13.94 38.43 14.20
C THR A 111 12.92 38.94 15.20
N GLU A 112 12.67 38.14 16.23
CA GLU A 112 11.72 38.44 17.30
C GLU A 112 12.33 38.12 18.66
N ALA A 113 11.79 38.72 19.72
CA ALA A 113 12.27 38.54 21.08
C ALA A 113 11.10 38.08 21.97
N PHE A 114 11.19 36.83 22.45
CA PHE A 114 10.22 36.25 23.38
C PHE A 114 10.84 35.10 24.17
N GLY A 115 10.68 35.13 25.50
CA GLY A 115 11.31 34.18 26.42
C GLY A 115 12.70 34.60 26.90
N ALA A 116 13.45 33.66 27.46
CA ALA A 116 14.79 33.86 27.99
C ALA A 116 15.68 32.61 27.86
N ALA A 117 16.94 32.72 28.31
CA ALA A 117 17.88 31.61 28.40
C ALA A 117 17.33 30.45 29.26
N GLY A 118 17.43 29.23 28.72
CA GLY A 118 16.96 28.00 29.35
C GLY A 118 15.49 27.64 29.08
N ASP A 119 14.76 28.49 28.36
CA ASP A 119 13.40 28.18 27.92
C ASP A 119 13.39 27.16 26.77
N ILE A 120 12.33 26.36 26.68
CA ILE A 120 12.07 25.46 25.55
C ILE A 120 11.10 26.16 24.60
N PRO A 121 11.47 26.38 23.32
CA PRO A 121 10.59 27.01 22.35
C PRO A 121 9.45 26.07 21.95
N VAL A 122 8.26 26.62 21.78
CA VAL A 122 7.08 25.96 21.23
C VAL A 122 6.39 26.91 20.25
N VAL A 123 5.80 26.37 19.20
CA VAL A 123 5.18 27.12 18.09
C VAL A 123 3.86 26.43 17.78
N GLY A 124 2.80 27.20 17.55
CA GLY A 124 1.49 26.69 17.18
C GLY A 124 0.45 27.80 17.01
N ASP A 125 -0.63 27.49 16.32
CA ASP A 125 -1.78 28.38 16.10
C ASP A 125 -2.66 28.43 17.36
N TRP A 126 -2.27 29.27 18.34
CA TRP A 126 -2.97 29.33 19.63
C TRP A 126 -4.37 29.96 19.55
N ASP A 127 -4.62 30.76 18.52
CA ASP A 127 -5.80 31.64 18.42
C ASP A 127 -6.78 31.27 17.30
N GLY A 128 -6.39 30.35 16.43
CA GLY A 128 -7.18 29.70 15.39
C GLY A 128 -7.30 30.50 14.11
N ASP A 129 -6.34 31.39 13.82
CA ASP A 129 -6.35 32.20 12.60
C ASP A 129 -5.62 31.56 11.41
N GLY A 130 -4.92 30.45 11.66
CA GLY A 130 -4.18 29.65 10.68
C GLY A 130 -2.71 30.02 10.53
N ASP A 131 -2.22 31.04 11.24
CA ASP A 131 -0.80 31.36 11.37
C ASP A 131 -0.26 30.88 12.73
N ASP A 132 1.00 30.48 12.76
CA ASP A 132 1.63 30.00 13.99
C ASP A 132 2.18 31.15 14.83
N ASP A 133 1.97 31.03 16.13
CA ASP A 133 2.38 31.99 17.14
C ASP A 133 3.52 31.45 18.02
N LEU A 134 4.29 32.36 18.63
CA LEU A 134 5.43 31.99 19.48
C LEU A 134 4.99 31.54 20.89
N GLY A 135 5.76 30.64 21.48
CA GLY A 135 5.56 30.17 22.85
C GLY A 135 6.86 29.69 23.49
N VAL A 136 6.92 29.71 24.82
CA VAL A 136 8.04 29.13 25.58
C VAL A 136 7.56 28.34 26.80
N VAL A 137 8.32 27.30 27.16
CA VAL A 137 8.10 26.49 28.36
C VAL A 137 9.29 26.62 29.31
N ARG A 138 9.01 27.05 30.53
CA ARG A 138 9.98 27.22 31.62
C ARG A 138 9.55 26.41 32.84
N GLN A 139 10.27 25.33 33.13
CA GLN A 139 10.06 24.50 34.33
C GLN A 139 8.58 24.07 34.54
N GLY A 140 7.88 23.72 33.46
CA GLY A 140 6.45 23.34 33.50
C GLY A 140 5.45 24.50 33.45
N THR A 141 5.93 25.74 33.34
CA THR A 141 5.10 26.92 33.06
C THR A 141 5.17 27.25 31.58
N TRP A 142 4.02 27.34 30.92
CA TRP A 142 3.87 27.73 29.53
C TRP A 142 3.57 29.22 29.44
N MET A 143 4.21 29.91 28.50
CA MET A 143 3.96 31.30 28.14
C MET A 143 3.72 31.36 26.64
N LEU A 144 2.50 31.66 26.22
CA LEU A 144 2.06 31.66 24.82
C LEU A 144 1.79 33.08 24.36
N GLN A 145 2.27 33.45 23.18
CA GLN A 145 2.13 34.77 22.60
C GLN A 145 1.04 34.74 21.54
N PHE A 146 -0.15 35.22 21.86
CA PHE A 146 -1.24 35.38 20.89
C PHE A 146 -1.00 36.68 20.13
N THR A 147 -0.83 36.62 18.81
CA THR A 147 -0.66 37.81 17.97
C THR A 147 -1.99 38.26 17.35
N GLY A 148 -2.07 39.48 16.79
CA GLY A 148 -3.29 39.98 16.14
C GLY A 148 -4.53 40.22 17.03
N VAL A 149 -4.49 39.85 18.32
CA VAL A 149 -5.64 39.85 19.22
C VAL A 149 -6.12 41.25 19.61
N LYS A 150 -7.43 41.49 19.43
CA LYS A 150 -8.10 42.77 19.80
C LYS A 150 -8.68 42.77 21.22
N LYS A 151 -8.83 41.60 21.81
CA LYS A 151 -9.42 41.38 23.14
C LYS A 151 -8.64 40.29 23.84
N PRO A 152 -8.58 40.30 25.19
CA PRO A 152 -7.98 39.21 25.94
C PRO A 152 -8.55 37.85 25.52
N PRO A 153 -7.70 36.85 25.24
CA PRO A 153 -8.15 35.48 25.00
C PRO A 153 -9.00 34.98 26.15
N ARG A 154 -9.99 34.13 25.84
CA ARG A 154 -10.77 33.47 26.89
C ARG A 154 -9.90 32.41 27.53
N VAL A 155 -9.73 32.45 28.85
CA VAL A 155 -8.88 31.51 29.58
C VAL A 155 -9.60 30.87 30.77
N SER A 156 -9.09 29.73 31.20
CA SER A 156 -9.53 29.04 32.41
C SER A 156 -9.08 29.75 33.69
N LYS A 157 -9.72 29.45 34.82
CA LYS A 157 -9.29 29.95 36.14
C LYS A 157 -7.89 29.44 36.49
N GLY A 158 -6.98 30.36 36.82
CA GLY A 158 -5.57 30.09 37.13
C GLY A 158 -4.64 30.17 35.92
N VAL A 159 -5.13 30.73 34.81
CA VAL A 159 -4.35 31.14 33.65
C VAL A 159 -4.31 32.66 33.65
N ASP A 160 -3.12 33.24 33.56
CA ASP A 160 -2.90 34.67 33.57
C ASP A 160 -2.80 35.19 32.13
N VAL A 161 -3.39 36.36 31.87
CA VAL A 161 -3.32 37.04 30.56
C VAL A 161 -2.77 38.43 30.76
N SER A 162 -1.67 38.74 30.08
CA SER A 162 -1.09 40.08 30.01
C SER A 162 -1.28 40.64 28.60
N MET A 163 -1.92 41.80 28.48
CA MET A 163 -2.15 42.46 27.20
C MET A 163 -1.09 43.52 26.91
N ASN A 164 -0.61 43.55 25.68
CA ASN A 164 0.08 44.69 25.09
C ASN A 164 -0.77 45.24 23.94
N ASP A 165 -1.66 46.19 24.27
CA ASP A 165 -2.62 46.76 23.32
C ASP A 165 -1.95 47.53 22.17
N GLY A 166 -0.75 48.09 22.41
CA GLY A 166 0.01 48.82 21.39
C GLY A 166 0.49 47.93 20.25
N THR A 167 0.78 46.67 20.53
CA THR A 167 1.22 45.67 19.54
C THR A 167 0.15 44.64 19.20
N LYS A 168 -1.03 44.70 19.84
CA LYS A 168 -2.10 43.68 19.75
C LYS A 168 -1.59 42.26 20.07
N ILE A 169 -0.79 42.17 21.14
CA ILE A 169 -0.23 40.89 21.59
C ILE A 169 -0.79 40.58 22.98
N ALA A 170 -1.19 39.34 23.22
CA ALA A 170 -1.50 38.85 24.55
C ALA A 170 -0.54 37.73 24.96
N ILE A 171 0.02 37.81 26.17
CA ILE A 171 0.83 36.74 26.75
C ILE A 171 -0.05 35.95 27.71
N VAL A 172 -0.31 34.69 27.37
CA VAL A 172 -1.07 33.74 28.18
C VAL A 172 -0.08 32.87 28.96
N THR A 173 -0.11 32.95 30.28
CA THR A 173 0.82 32.21 31.17
C THR A 173 0.07 31.20 32.03
N MET A 174 0.52 29.95 32.05
CA MET A 174 -0.11 28.91 32.87
C MET A 174 0.82 27.74 33.24
N PRO A 175 0.64 27.11 34.41
CA PRO A 175 1.28 25.84 34.72
C PRO A 175 0.61 24.69 33.93
N PHE A 176 1.40 23.88 33.24
CA PHE A 176 0.92 22.66 32.60
C PHE A 176 2.06 21.62 32.48
N GLY A 177 1.94 20.53 33.24
CA GLY A 177 2.96 19.48 33.34
C GLY A 177 3.99 19.70 34.44
N LEU A 178 4.99 18.82 34.50
CA LEU A 178 6.15 18.90 35.39
C LEU A 178 7.37 19.41 34.62
N ALA A 179 8.35 19.96 35.34
CA ALA A 179 9.63 20.40 34.76
C ALA A 179 10.41 19.28 34.04
N THR A 180 10.13 18.01 34.35
CA THR A 180 10.75 16.84 33.70
C THR A 180 9.96 16.31 32.50
N ASP A 181 8.76 16.83 32.25
CA ASP A 181 7.97 16.39 31.11
C ASP A 181 8.50 17.03 29.82
N THR A 182 8.36 16.34 28.69
CA THR A 182 8.71 16.88 27.38
C THR A 182 7.50 17.64 26.81
N PRO A 183 7.60 18.94 26.51
CA PRO A 183 6.49 19.68 25.93
C PRO A 183 6.25 19.29 24.47
N ILE A 184 4.98 19.29 24.07
CA ILE A 184 4.50 19.05 22.70
C ILE A 184 3.32 19.97 22.42
N VAL A 185 3.08 20.24 21.15
CA VAL A 185 2.01 21.14 20.65
C VAL A 185 1.20 20.41 19.60
N GLY A 186 -0.10 20.67 19.55
CA GLY A 186 -0.94 20.24 18.44
C GLY A 186 -2.44 20.43 18.67
N ASP A 187 -3.20 20.35 17.59
CA ASP A 187 -4.66 20.28 17.58
C ASP A 187 -5.16 18.82 17.66
N TRP A 188 -5.12 18.23 18.86
CA TRP A 188 -5.61 16.85 19.07
C TRP A 188 -7.13 16.76 19.27
N ASN A 189 -7.84 17.87 19.40
CA ASN A 189 -9.30 17.92 19.48
C ASN A 189 -9.96 18.40 18.17
N GLY A 190 -9.18 18.73 17.13
CA GLY A 190 -9.68 19.10 15.81
C GLY A 190 -10.53 20.37 15.83
N ASP A 191 -10.28 21.31 16.76
CA ASP A 191 -11.04 22.56 16.83
C ASP A 191 -10.41 23.72 16.03
N GLY A 192 -9.30 23.44 15.35
CA GLY A 192 -8.55 24.40 14.56
C GLY A 192 -7.61 25.28 15.40
N THR A 193 -7.37 24.92 16.66
CA THR A 193 -6.38 25.60 17.51
C THR A 193 -5.36 24.61 18.03
N ASP A 194 -4.08 24.99 18.01
CA ASP A 194 -3.05 24.23 18.67
C ASP A 194 -3.10 24.47 20.17
N THR A 195 -2.77 23.42 20.93
CA THR A 195 -2.88 23.49 22.39
C THR A 195 -1.67 22.84 23.09
N PRO A 196 -1.44 23.12 24.39
CA PRO A 196 -0.31 22.55 25.13
C PRO A 196 -0.48 21.09 25.57
N GLY A 197 0.58 20.32 25.41
CA GLY A 197 0.64 18.90 25.72
C GLY A 197 1.98 18.53 26.33
N VAL A 198 2.03 17.42 27.08
CA VAL A 198 3.29 16.93 27.67
C VAL A 198 3.41 15.42 27.59
N VAL A 199 4.64 14.94 27.38
CA VAL A 199 5.01 13.52 27.49
C VAL A 199 5.77 13.29 28.79
N ARG A 200 5.20 12.48 29.66
CA ARG A 200 5.76 12.08 30.96
C ARG A 200 6.38 10.70 30.88
N ALA A 201 7.60 10.60 31.40
CA ALA A 201 8.34 9.34 31.53
C ALA A 201 8.36 8.51 30.23
N ALA A 202 8.47 9.19 29.08
CA ALA A 202 8.51 8.59 27.75
C ALA A 202 7.33 7.64 27.44
N THR A 203 6.17 7.79 28.11
CA THR A 203 5.07 6.83 27.98
C THR A 203 3.69 7.47 28.05
N THR A 204 3.49 8.40 28.98
CA THR A 204 2.17 8.98 29.22
C THR A 204 2.07 10.34 28.55
N TRP A 205 1.14 10.49 27.62
CA TRP A 205 0.88 11.78 26.98
C TRP A 205 -0.34 12.41 27.62
N ILE A 206 -0.24 13.69 27.96
CA ILE A 206 -1.29 14.49 28.61
C ILE A 206 -1.54 15.70 27.72
N LEU A 207 -2.74 15.81 27.19
CA LEU A 207 -3.10 16.73 26.10
C LEU A 207 -4.22 17.66 26.55
N SER A 208 -4.04 18.98 26.49
CA SER A 208 -5.04 19.96 26.92
C SER A 208 -6.16 20.21 25.91
N GLU A 209 -7.42 20.32 26.31
CA GLU A 209 -8.49 20.82 25.41
C GLU A 209 -8.48 22.36 25.20
N GLY A 210 -7.32 23.00 25.35
CA GLY A 210 -7.11 24.43 25.11
C GLY A 210 -7.02 25.31 26.35
N VAL A 211 -6.51 26.54 26.16
CA VAL A 211 -6.22 27.49 27.26
C VAL A 211 -7.47 27.91 28.05
N ASN A 212 -8.63 27.89 27.39
CA ASN A 212 -9.93 28.14 28.01
C ASN A 212 -10.45 26.94 28.84
N ARG A 213 -9.86 25.77 28.66
CA ARG A 213 -10.24 24.48 29.27
C ARG A 213 -9.01 23.70 29.74
N ILE A 214 -7.97 24.38 30.20
CA ILE A 214 -6.63 23.79 30.46
C ILE A 214 -6.64 22.57 31.40
N ARG A 215 -7.66 22.43 32.25
CA ARG A 215 -7.86 21.30 33.17
C ARG A 215 -8.55 20.08 32.55
N LYS A 216 -9.24 20.26 31.43
CA LYS A 216 -9.76 19.15 30.63
C LYS A 216 -8.62 18.62 29.78
N THR A 217 -8.26 17.37 30.02
CA THR A 217 -7.16 16.72 29.33
C THR A 217 -7.55 15.35 28.81
N ALA A 218 -7.01 14.98 27.66
CA ALA A 218 -6.94 13.60 27.25
C ALA A 218 -5.62 12.99 27.75
N THR A 219 -5.66 11.75 28.23
CA THR A 219 -4.47 11.00 28.64
C THR A 219 -4.42 9.68 27.90
N LEU A 220 -3.24 9.34 27.39
CA LEU A 220 -2.97 8.10 26.67
C LEU A 220 -1.61 7.51 27.06
N THR A 221 -1.49 6.20 26.85
CA THR A 221 -0.29 5.43 27.16
C THR A 221 0.32 4.93 25.84
N VAL A 222 1.29 5.68 25.34
CA VAL A 222 2.03 5.37 24.12
C VAL A 222 3.53 5.41 24.45
N PRO A 223 4.16 4.24 24.64
CA PRO A 223 5.59 4.15 24.95
C PRO A 223 6.47 4.67 23.82
N ILE A 224 7.48 5.46 24.20
CA ILE A 224 8.56 5.94 23.34
C ILE A 224 9.80 5.12 23.68
N GLN A 225 10.35 4.43 22.69
CA GLN A 225 11.53 3.60 22.85
C GLN A 225 12.80 4.45 22.95
N ALA A 226 13.87 3.87 23.49
CA ALA A 226 15.16 4.55 23.57
C ALA A 226 15.64 4.99 22.18
N GLY A 227 16.03 6.28 22.04
CA GLY A 227 16.46 6.88 20.78
C GLY A 227 15.32 7.44 19.92
N GLN A 228 14.07 7.34 20.36
CA GLN A 228 12.92 7.99 19.72
C GLN A 228 12.64 9.35 20.36
N VAL A 229 12.13 10.28 19.55
CA VAL A 229 11.69 11.62 19.98
C VAL A 229 10.17 11.70 19.78
N PRO A 230 9.40 12.21 20.76
CA PRO A 230 7.97 12.47 20.57
C PRO A 230 7.77 13.61 19.58
N LEU A 231 6.94 13.37 18.57
CA LEU A 231 6.46 14.38 17.65
C LEU A 231 4.93 14.32 17.56
N VAL A 232 4.32 15.44 17.20
CA VAL A 232 2.89 15.54 16.88
C VAL A 232 2.80 16.04 15.44
N ALA A 233 1.78 15.59 14.74
CA ALA A 233 1.50 15.98 13.36
C ALA A 233 -0.01 16.14 13.19
N SER A 234 -0.45 17.21 12.51
CA SER A 234 -1.87 17.44 12.23
C SER A 234 -2.31 16.60 11.02
N GLN A 235 -3.07 15.52 11.23
CA GLN A 235 -3.53 14.71 10.08
C GLN A 235 -4.83 13.93 10.32
N GLY A 236 -5.68 13.95 9.30
CA GLY A 236 -6.96 13.24 9.24
C GLY A 236 -8.08 14.17 8.79
N THR A 237 -8.80 13.79 7.74
CA THR A 237 -9.90 14.62 7.19
C THR A 237 -11.22 14.46 7.95
N GLY A 238 -11.22 13.63 9.00
CA GLY A 238 -12.40 13.33 9.81
C GLY A 238 -12.18 12.18 10.81
N ILE A 239 -13.15 12.00 11.69
CA ILE A 239 -13.15 10.90 12.68
C ILE A 239 -13.21 9.55 11.94
N GLY A 240 -12.24 8.68 12.23
CA GLY A 240 -12.14 7.33 11.67
C GLY A 240 -11.37 7.27 10.37
N HIS A 241 -10.90 8.43 9.90
CA HIS A 241 -10.28 8.56 8.61
C HIS A 241 -8.83 8.06 8.58
N CYS A 242 -8.27 7.87 7.38
CA CYS A 242 -6.85 7.51 7.27
C CYS A 242 -6.03 8.60 7.97
N PRO A 243 -5.19 8.22 8.94
CA PRO A 243 -4.40 9.19 9.69
C PRO A 243 -3.38 9.90 8.82
N THR A 244 -3.09 9.42 7.61
CA THR A 244 -2.05 9.97 6.74
C THR A 244 -2.61 10.50 5.42
N ALA A 245 -3.93 10.71 5.32
CA ALA A 245 -4.58 11.21 4.12
C ALA A 245 -4.63 12.74 4.09
N SER A 246 -4.27 13.34 2.96
CA SER A 246 -4.49 14.77 2.76
C SER A 246 -5.95 15.08 2.41
N PRO A 247 -6.49 16.26 2.80
CA PRO A 247 -7.82 16.71 2.40
C PRO A 247 -8.04 16.65 0.88
N VAL A 248 -7.02 17.04 0.11
CA VAL A 248 -7.05 17.03 -1.36
C VAL A 248 -7.14 15.61 -1.91
N ALA A 249 -6.31 14.68 -1.39
CA ALA A 249 -6.30 13.30 -1.83
C ALA A 249 -7.63 12.61 -1.51
N GLU A 250 -8.19 12.84 -0.32
CA GLU A 250 -9.46 12.24 0.07
C GLU A 250 -10.65 12.78 -0.74
N ALA A 251 -10.70 14.09 -1.00
CA ALA A 251 -11.72 14.68 -1.86
C ALA A 251 -11.68 14.09 -3.29
N LYS A 252 -10.47 13.81 -3.81
CA LYS A 252 -10.29 13.11 -5.09
C LYS A 252 -10.73 11.65 -5.00
N ALA A 253 -10.38 10.94 -3.93
CA ALA A 253 -10.74 9.55 -3.69
C ALA A 253 -12.27 9.34 -3.62
N LEU A 254 -13.00 10.25 -2.98
CA LEU A 254 -14.46 10.19 -2.90
C LEU A 254 -15.13 10.28 -4.28
N LYS A 255 -14.55 11.03 -5.22
CA LYS A 255 -15.04 11.10 -6.61
C LYS A 255 -14.85 9.78 -7.34
N TRP A 256 -13.81 9.01 -7.01
CA TRP A 256 -13.57 7.69 -7.59
C TRP A 256 -14.60 6.66 -7.13
N ALA A 257 -14.87 6.59 -5.82
CA ALA A 257 -15.84 5.64 -5.27
C ALA A 257 -17.23 5.74 -5.93
N ARG A 258 -17.67 6.96 -6.28
CA ARG A 258 -18.97 7.20 -6.94
C ARG A 258 -19.08 6.58 -8.34
N ARG A 259 -17.96 6.18 -8.96
CA ARG A 259 -17.91 5.61 -10.31
C ARG A 259 -17.88 4.10 -10.32
N VAL A 260 -17.71 3.48 -9.15
CA VAL A 260 -17.58 2.03 -9.02
C VAL A 260 -18.94 1.36 -9.14
N SER A 261 -19.02 0.39 -10.04
CA SER A 261 -20.14 -0.54 -10.18
C SER A 261 -19.87 -1.81 -9.37
N PRO A 262 -20.87 -2.41 -8.70
CA PRO A 262 -20.67 -3.62 -7.91
C PRO A 262 -20.33 -4.84 -8.79
N PRO A 263 -19.57 -5.83 -8.28
CA PRO A 263 -19.31 -7.06 -9.01
C PRO A 263 -20.55 -7.96 -9.06
N ALA A 264 -20.59 -8.89 -10.02
CA ALA A 264 -21.57 -9.97 -9.97
C ALA A 264 -21.38 -10.83 -8.71
N ARG A 265 -22.49 -11.28 -8.13
CA ARG A 265 -22.47 -12.28 -7.07
C ARG A 265 -22.16 -13.65 -7.66
N LEU A 266 -21.12 -14.30 -7.14
CA LEU A 266 -20.68 -15.62 -7.57
C LEU A 266 -20.91 -16.64 -6.45
N THR A 267 -21.13 -17.90 -6.82
CA THR A 267 -21.35 -19.01 -5.88
C THR A 267 -20.30 -20.10 -6.14
N GLY A 268 -19.48 -20.37 -5.13
CA GLY A 268 -18.53 -21.49 -5.14
C GLY A 268 -19.21 -22.83 -4.85
N SER A 269 -18.58 -23.92 -5.27
CA SER A 269 -19.09 -25.28 -5.12
C SER A 269 -17.95 -26.27 -4.87
N THR A 270 -18.16 -27.20 -3.95
CA THR A 270 -17.25 -28.32 -3.66
C THR A 270 -17.50 -29.54 -4.54
N ALA A 271 -18.49 -29.50 -5.44
CA ALA A 271 -18.86 -30.65 -6.26
C ALA A 271 -17.79 -31.04 -7.30
N LYS A 272 -16.88 -30.12 -7.62
CA LYS A 272 -15.77 -30.37 -8.56
C LYS A 272 -14.59 -31.01 -7.81
N ALA A 273 -13.89 -31.93 -8.46
CA ALA A 273 -12.70 -32.56 -7.88
C ALA A 273 -11.67 -31.51 -7.44
N GLY A 274 -11.11 -31.68 -6.24
CA GLY A 274 -10.14 -30.74 -5.64
C GLY A 274 -10.77 -29.55 -4.91
N TYR A 275 -12.02 -29.19 -5.18
CA TYR A 275 -12.62 -27.98 -4.60
C TYR A 275 -12.97 -28.10 -3.12
N ALA A 276 -13.20 -29.31 -2.61
CA ALA A 276 -13.34 -29.55 -1.17
C ALA A 276 -12.02 -29.29 -0.45
N GLU A 277 -10.90 -29.77 -1.01
CA GLU A 277 -9.55 -29.56 -0.51
C GLU A 277 -9.15 -28.07 -0.57
N ILE A 278 -9.41 -27.40 -1.69
CA ILE A 278 -9.22 -25.95 -1.85
C ILE A 278 -9.97 -25.19 -0.75
N GLN A 279 -11.26 -25.47 -0.55
CA GLN A 279 -12.06 -24.76 0.45
C GLN A 279 -11.51 -24.94 1.86
N ALA A 280 -11.19 -26.18 2.24
CA ALA A 280 -10.62 -26.50 3.55
C ALA A 280 -9.25 -25.84 3.74
N THR A 281 -8.41 -25.79 2.70
CA THR A 281 -7.10 -25.16 2.79
C THR A 281 -7.19 -23.66 3.02
N VAL A 282 -8.10 -22.96 2.33
CA VAL A 282 -8.29 -21.53 2.54
C VAL A 282 -8.85 -21.24 3.93
N GLN A 283 -9.76 -22.08 4.44
CA GLN A 283 -10.32 -21.96 5.79
C GLN A 283 -9.25 -22.04 6.88
N ASP A 284 -8.39 -23.08 6.81
CA ASP A 284 -7.33 -23.31 7.80
C ASP A 284 -6.22 -22.26 7.69
N GLY A 285 -5.87 -21.86 6.46
CA GLY A 285 -4.86 -20.84 6.21
C GLY A 285 -5.28 -19.45 6.67
N LEU A 286 -6.56 -19.08 6.51
CA LEU A 286 -7.09 -17.83 7.07
C LEU A 286 -7.02 -17.82 8.60
N ARG A 287 -7.29 -18.95 9.25
CA ARG A 287 -7.11 -19.08 10.70
C ARG A 287 -5.66 -18.88 11.11
N TYR A 288 -4.73 -19.49 10.39
CA TYR A 288 -3.31 -19.30 10.63
C TYR A 288 -2.91 -17.83 10.48
N ALA A 289 -3.24 -17.19 9.36
CA ALA A 289 -2.90 -15.79 9.08
C ALA A 289 -3.46 -14.84 10.14
N ILE A 290 -4.73 -14.99 10.53
CA ILE A 290 -5.38 -14.19 11.58
C ILE A 290 -4.69 -14.39 12.93
N THR A 291 -4.39 -15.64 13.29
CA THR A 291 -3.73 -15.94 14.56
C THR A 291 -2.33 -15.34 14.59
N ASN A 292 -1.56 -15.55 13.54
CA ASN A 292 -0.20 -15.02 13.39
C ASN A 292 -0.19 -13.48 13.46
N ASP A 293 -1.13 -12.80 12.81
CA ASP A 293 -1.24 -11.35 12.89
C ASP A 293 -1.57 -10.89 14.31
N ARG A 294 -2.53 -11.54 14.96
CA ARG A 294 -2.96 -11.19 16.32
C ARG A 294 -1.88 -11.42 17.38
N THR A 295 -1.11 -12.50 17.27
CA THR A 295 -0.21 -12.92 18.35
C THR A 295 1.26 -12.63 18.07
N LEU A 296 1.65 -12.40 16.81
CA LEU A 296 3.04 -12.22 16.41
C LEU A 296 3.23 -10.98 15.53
N ARG A 297 2.80 -11.03 14.27
CA ARG A 297 3.18 -10.03 13.25
C ARG A 297 2.69 -8.62 13.57
N LEU A 298 1.45 -8.49 14.04
CA LEU A 298 0.79 -7.22 14.33
C LEU A 298 0.26 -7.16 15.77
N ALA A 299 0.86 -7.92 16.70
CA ALA A 299 0.34 -8.05 18.06
C ALA A 299 0.17 -6.70 18.78
N THR A 300 1.12 -5.78 18.58
CA THR A 300 1.09 -4.43 19.18
C THR A 300 0.16 -3.47 18.45
N GLN A 301 -0.37 -3.85 17.28
CA GLN A 301 -1.23 -3.02 16.44
C GLN A 301 -2.63 -3.64 16.25
N TRP A 302 -2.92 -4.80 16.83
CA TRP A 302 -4.16 -5.53 16.55
C TRP A 302 -5.44 -4.78 16.98
N SER A 303 -5.34 -3.95 18.02
CA SER A 303 -6.44 -3.09 18.49
C SER A 303 -6.61 -1.81 17.69
N GLU A 304 -5.70 -1.53 16.76
CA GLU A 304 -5.61 -0.25 16.09
C GLU A 304 -6.59 -0.16 14.91
N PRO A 305 -7.33 0.96 14.72
CA PRO A 305 -8.17 1.12 13.54
C PRO A 305 -7.39 0.98 12.21
N TYR A 306 -6.19 1.51 12.13
CA TYR A 306 -5.23 1.31 11.03
C TYR A 306 -3.91 0.81 11.62
N PHE A 307 -3.21 -0.10 10.95
CA PHE A 307 -1.83 -0.45 11.28
C PHE A 307 -0.89 0.14 10.24
N ASP A 308 0.32 0.52 10.66
CA ASP A 308 1.38 0.93 9.76
C ASP A 308 1.97 -0.32 9.10
N ALA A 309 1.69 -0.52 7.82
CA ALA A 309 2.14 -1.71 7.11
C ALA A 309 3.63 -1.60 6.80
N LEU A 310 4.12 -0.39 6.56
CA LEU A 310 5.46 -0.11 6.05
C LEU A 310 6.53 -0.15 7.15
N SER A 311 6.19 0.13 8.41
CA SER A 311 7.17 0.06 9.51
C SER A 311 7.49 -1.34 10.03
N VAL A 312 6.67 -2.35 9.68
CA VAL A 312 6.76 -3.69 10.28
C VAL A 312 7.81 -4.58 9.60
N HIS A 313 8.15 -4.33 8.34
CA HIS A 313 8.98 -5.25 7.54
C HIS A 313 10.16 -4.58 6.82
N LYS A 314 11.01 -5.43 6.22
CA LYS A 314 12.26 -5.00 5.59
C LYS A 314 12.03 -4.27 4.27
N THR A 315 10.94 -4.60 3.55
CA THR A 315 10.62 -4.02 2.25
C THR A 315 9.13 -3.68 2.13
N THR A 316 8.82 -2.66 1.34
CA THR A 316 7.45 -2.27 0.99
C THR A 316 6.67 -3.42 0.35
N GLU A 317 7.30 -4.21 -0.52
CA GLU A 317 6.66 -5.36 -1.16
C GLU A 317 6.16 -6.37 -0.11
N GLU A 318 7.02 -6.79 0.82
CA GLU A 318 6.67 -7.75 1.87
C GLU A 318 5.53 -7.24 2.75
N SER A 319 5.55 -5.94 3.08
CA SER A 319 4.53 -5.27 3.87
C SER A 319 3.15 -5.32 3.25
N ILE A 320 3.04 -4.97 1.97
CA ILE A 320 1.75 -4.84 1.29
C ILE A 320 1.22 -6.20 0.83
N ARG A 321 2.10 -7.06 0.31
CA ARG A 321 1.74 -8.37 -0.24
C ARG A 321 0.98 -9.24 0.76
N ARG A 322 1.46 -9.33 2.01
CA ARG A 322 0.83 -10.16 3.04
C ARG A 322 -0.61 -9.72 3.30
N SER A 323 -0.80 -8.43 3.50
CA SER A 323 -2.10 -7.83 3.77
C SER A 323 -3.06 -7.94 2.58
N ALA A 324 -2.59 -7.65 1.37
CA ALA A 324 -3.39 -7.78 0.15
C ALA A 324 -3.88 -9.22 -0.06
N ASN A 325 -2.99 -10.20 0.06
CA ASN A 325 -3.31 -11.62 -0.13
C ASN A 325 -4.27 -12.15 0.95
N SER A 326 -4.05 -11.82 2.22
CA SER A 326 -4.95 -12.18 3.32
C SER A 326 -6.34 -11.57 3.14
N ALA A 327 -6.42 -10.30 2.72
CA ALA A 327 -7.68 -9.64 2.44
C ALA A 327 -8.43 -10.29 1.25
N GLN A 328 -7.72 -10.63 0.18
CA GLN A 328 -8.29 -11.30 -0.99
C GLN A 328 -8.85 -12.67 -0.65
N ALA A 329 -8.09 -13.50 0.07
CA ALA A 329 -8.57 -14.81 0.51
C ALA A 329 -9.83 -14.70 1.39
N ALA A 330 -9.83 -13.76 2.34
CA ALA A 330 -10.98 -13.51 3.20
C ALA A 330 -12.21 -13.04 2.41
N ALA A 331 -12.04 -12.05 1.52
CA ALA A 331 -13.10 -11.51 0.69
C ALA A 331 -13.72 -12.56 -0.24
N ILE A 332 -12.88 -13.40 -0.87
CA ILE A 332 -13.34 -14.51 -1.70
C ILE A 332 -14.22 -15.46 -0.89
N MET A 333 -13.76 -15.90 0.28
CA MET A 333 -14.54 -16.82 1.11
C MET A 333 -15.82 -16.20 1.65
N LEU A 334 -15.80 -14.93 2.04
CA LEU A 334 -16.98 -14.21 2.55
C LEU A 334 -18.10 -14.07 1.52
N THR A 335 -17.76 -13.96 0.24
CA THR A 335 -18.69 -13.59 -0.83
C THR A 335 -19.11 -14.76 -1.71
N THR A 336 -18.29 -15.81 -1.77
CA THR A 336 -18.54 -16.97 -2.66
C THR A 336 -18.79 -18.28 -1.90
N SER A 337 -18.78 -18.27 -0.57
CA SER A 337 -19.03 -19.46 0.26
C SER A 337 -20.10 -19.20 1.34
N LYS A 338 -20.58 -20.27 2.00
CA LYS A 338 -21.54 -20.18 3.11
C LYS A 338 -20.85 -19.93 4.46
N TRP A 339 -19.94 -18.95 4.53
CA TRP A 339 -19.18 -18.67 5.75
C TRP A 339 -20.06 -18.13 6.88
N LYS A 340 -20.45 -18.99 7.83
CA LYS A 340 -21.12 -18.59 9.07
C LYS A 340 -20.13 -18.47 10.23
N LYS A 341 -19.51 -19.60 10.58
CA LYS A 341 -18.44 -19.74 11.56
C LYS A 341 -17.61 -20.94 11.16
N VAL A 342 -16.31 -20.75 10.95
CA VAL A 342 -15.38 -21.83 10.63
C VAL A 342 -14.22 -21.74 11.60
N GLN A 343 -13.92 -22.83 12.32
CA GLN A 343 -12.80 -22.93 13.27
C GLN A 343 -12.68 -21.72 14.23
N ASN A 344 -13.80 -21.36 14.87
CA ASN A 344 -13.92 -20.22 15.80
C ASN A 344 -13.82 -18.82 15.18
N ILE A 345 -13.76 -18.71 13.86
CA ILE A 345 -13.78 -17.43 13.15
C ILE A 345 -15.18 -17.21 12.59
N SER A 346 -15.93 -16.30 13.21
CA SER A 346 -17.25 -15.88 12.72
C SER A 346 -17.11 -15.09 11.41
N ARG A 347 -18.21 -14.98 10.65
CA ARG A 347 -18.25 -14.08 9.48
C ARG A 347 -17.86 -12.65 9.84
N ALA A 348 -18.34 -12.15 10.98
CA ALA A 348 -18.04 -10.80 11.44
C ALA A 348 -16.54 -10.62 11.73
N ASN A 349 -15.90 -11.60 12.37
CA ASN A 349 -14.45 -11.56 12.64
C ASN A 349 -13.64 -11.58 11.34
N LEU A 350 -14.02 -12.43 10.38
CA LEU A 350 -13.33 -12.50 9.09
C LEU A 350 -13.52 -11.21 8.27
N LEU A 351 -14.73 -10.65 8.26
CA LEU A 351 -15.00 -9.37 7.61
C LEU A 351 -14.21 -8.23 8.26
N ALA A 352 -14.20 -8.14 9.58
CA ALA A 352 -13.43 -7.13 10.31
C ALA A 352 -11.93 -7.24 9.99
N TYR A 353 -11.38 -8.45 9.94
CA TYR A 353 -9.99 -8.68 9.54
C TYR A 353 -9.73 -8.25 8.08
N ALA A 354 -10.58 -8.64 7.13
CA ALA A 354 -10.44 -8.24 5.72
C ALA A 354 -10.47 -6.72 5.56
N LYS A 355 -11.45 -6.05 6.18
CA LYS A 355 -11.57 -4.58 6.17
C LYS A 355 -10.37 -3.91 6.80
N TRP A 356 -9.88 -4.43 7.91
CA TRP A 356 -8.70 -3.90 8.62
C TRP A 356 -7.43 -3.95 7.78
N GLN A 357 -7.19 -5.07 7.08
CA GLN A 357 -6.08 -5.17 6.12
C GLN A 357 -6.24 -4.16 4.97
N LEU A 358 -7.43 -4.10 4.36
CA LEU A 358 -7.71 -3.23 3.22
C LEU A 358 -7.57 -1.76 3.54
N ARG A 359 -8.20 -1.28 4.62
CA ARG A 359 -8.16 0.13 5.00
C ARG A 359 -6.76 0.57 5.38
N SER A 360 -5.96 -0.30 6.00
CA SER A 360 -4.58 0.01 6.39
C SER A 360 -3.65 0.17 5.19
N ILE A 361 -3.68 -0.75 4.23
CA ILE A 361 -2.82 -0.66 3.04
C ILE A 361 -3.32 0.39 2.03
N SER A 362 -4.63 0.58 1.87
CA SER A 362 -5.14 1.62 0.96
C SER A 362 -4.95 3.03 1.53
N CYS A 363 -4.99 3.19 2.85
CA CYS A 363 -4.60 4.43 3.53
C CYS A 363 -3.16 4.80 3.18
N GLN A 364 -2.21 3.87 3.29
CA GLN A 364 -0.79 4.13 3.02
C GLN A 364 -0.40 4.09 1.54
N HIS A 365 -1.36 4.01 0.61
CA HIS A 365 -1.07 4.06 -0.82
C HIS A 365 -0.78 5.50 -1.27
N ALA A 366 0.13 5.69 -2.23
CA ALA A 366 0.58 6.99 -2.75
C ALA A 366 -0.56 7.86 -3.32
N SER A 367 -1.70 7.25 -3.65
CA SER A 367 -2.90 8.00 -4.08
C SER A 367 -3.64 8.70 -2.94
N ILE A 368 -3.34 8.33 -1.69
CA ILE A 368 -3.99 8.81 -0.46
C ILE A 368 -2.97 9.50 0.45
N THR A 369 -1.84 8.84 0.70
CA THR A 369 -0.78 9.32 1.59
C THR A 369 0.44 9.76 0.80
N PRO A 370 0.89 11.02 0.98
CA PRO A 370 2.16 11.48 0.44
C PRO A 370 3.32 10.57 0.89
N GLY A 371 4.12 10.09 -0.07
CA GLY A 371 5.19 9.11 0.18
C GLY A 371 4.72 7.67 0.44
N GLY A 372 3.43 7.40 0.29
CA GLY A 372 2.86 6.07 0.38
C GLY A 372 3.42 5.09 -0.67
N TRP A 373 3.11 3.81 -0.52
CA TRP A 373 3.49 2.79 -1.51
C TRP A 373 2.65 2.89 -2.78
N GLY A 374 3.16 2.39 -3.91
CA GLY A 374 2.40 2.35 -5.16
C GLY A 374 3.13 2.99 -6.33
N LEU A 375 2.49 2.98 -7.50
CA LEU A 375 2.86 3.69 -8.72
C LEU A 375 4.24 3.33 -9.28
N GLN A 376 4.74 2.15 -8.91
CA GLN A 376 6.07 1.65 -9.28
C GLN A 376 6.04 0.16 -9.63
N TRP A 377 7.22 -0.42 -9.88
CA TRP A 377 7.37 -1.85 -10.17
C TRP A 377 6.65 -2.73 -9.12
N GLN A 378 5.95 -3.77 -9.60
CA GLN A 378 5.06 -4.70 -8.86
C GLN A 378 3.81 -4.13 -8.16
N SER A 379 3.72 -2.82 -7.93
CA SER A 379 2.62 -2.27 -7.12
C SER A 379 1.22 -2.52 -7.70
N ALA A 380 1.09 -2.54 -9.03
CA ALA A 380 -0.16 -2.85 -9.74
C ALA A 380 -0.75 -4.22 -9.35
N LEU A 381 0.08 -5.25 -9.17
CA LEU A 381 -0.39 -6.58 -8.73
C LEU A 381 -1.01 -6.51 -7.34
N TRP A 382 -0.33 -5.88 -6.39
CA TRP A 382 -0.81 -5.82 -5.01
C TRP A 382 -2.03 -4.91 -4.87
N ALA A 383 -2.08 -3.82 -5.63
CA ALA A 383 -3.26 -2.98 -5.72
C ALA A 383 -4.44 -3.68 -6.37
N ALA A 384 -4.24 -4.53 -7.39
CA ALA A 384 -5.30 -5.33 -7.98
C ALA A 384 -5.78 -6.44 -7.03
N THR A 385 -4.88 -7.10 -6.30
CA THR A 385 -5.20 -8.10 -5.28
C THR A 385 -6.06 -7.51 -4.16
N ALA A 386 -5.61 -6.40 -3.56
CA ALA A 386 -6.37 -5.69 -2.54
C ALA A 386 -7.66 -5.06 -3.11
N GLY A 387 -7.57 -4.51 -4.32
CA GLY A 387 -8.69 -3.88 -5.01
C GLY A 387 -9.81 -4.87 -5.34
N GLN A 388 -9.49 -6.09 -5.79
CA GLN A 388 -10.48 -7.14 -6.02
C GLN A 388 -11.18 -7.50 -4.71
N ALA A 389 -10.43 -7.65 -3.62
CA ALA A 389 -11.00 -7.92 -2.30
C ALA A 389 -11.97 -6.82 -1.86
N GLY A 390 -11.57 -5.55 -2.01
CA GLY A 390 -12.41 -4.39 -1.73
C GLY A 390 -13.64 -4.29 -2.63
N TRP A 391 -13.50 -4.59 -3.92
CA TRP A 391 -14.60 -4.62 -4.88
C TRP A 391 -15.62 -5.71 -4.56
N MET A 392 -15.16 -6.90 -4.16
CA MET A 392 -16.02 -8.00 -3.73
C MET A 392 -16.76 -7.68 -2.43
N LEU A 393 -16.15 -6.90 -1.54
CA LEU A 393 -16.74 -6.45 -0.28
C LEU A 393 -17.43 -5.08 -0.38
N TRP A 394 -17.63 -4.54 -1.57
CA TRP A 394 -18.00 -3.12 -1.76
C TRP A 394 -19.16 -2.66 -0.88
N ASP A 395 -20.23 -3.46 -0.79
CA ASP A 395 -21.43 -3.15 -0.01
C ASP A 395 -21.19 -3.14 1.52
N GLU A 396 -20.13 -3.81 1.99
CA GLU A 396 -19.72 -3.92 3.40
C GLU A 396 -18.73 -2.81 3.83
N LEU A 397 -18.22 -2.03 2.88
CA LEU A 397 -17.24 -0.98 3.10
C LEU A 397 -17.89 0.37 3.44
N SER A 398 -17.23 1.15 4.29
CA SER A 398 -17.58 2.55 4.54
C SER A 398 -17.36 3.40 3.28
N GLY A 399 -17.95 4.59 3.22
CA GLY A 399 -17.74 5.52 2.10
C GLY A 399 -16.27 5.86 1.88
N GLN A 400 -15.50 5.93 2.95
CA GLN A 400 -14.06 6.14 2.91
C GLN A 400 -13.27 4.92 2.45
N GLU A 401 -13.55 3.74 3.00
CA GLU A 401 -12.86 2.51 2.59
C GLU A 401 -13.03 2.30 1.08
N ARG A 402 -14.24 2.57 0.56
CA ARG A 402 -14.54 2.63 -0.87
C ARG A 402 -13.69 3.66 -1.61
N ALA A 403 -13.58 4.88 -1.07
CA ALA A 403 -12.80 5.97 -1.66
C ALA A 403 -11.33 5.59 -1.84
N TYR A 404 -10.69 5.10 -0.77
CA TYR A 404 -9.27 4.76 -0.79
C TYR A 404 -8.96 3.59 -1.73
N ILE A 405 -9.78 2.53 -1.71
CA ILE A 405 -9.63 1.39 -2.61
C ILE A 405 -9.81 1.83 -4.08
N ALA A 406 -10.85 2.60 -4.40
CA ALA A 406 -11.08 3.06 -5.77
C ALA A 406 -9.95 3.98 -6.26
N SER A 407 -9.47 4.89 -5.40
CA SER A 407 -8.35 5.77 -5.74
C SER A 407 -7.06 5.00 -6.01
N MET A 408 -6.75 4.00 -5.18
CA MET A 408 -5.58 3.12 -5.32
C MET A 408 -5.61 2.39 -6.66
N VAL A 409 -6.67 1.64 -6.94
CA VAL A 409 -6.81 0.85 -8.18
C VAL A 409 -6.70 1.73 -9.41
N ALA A 410 -7.37 2.89 -9.39
CA ALA A 410 -7.41 3.75 -10.55
C ALA A 410 -6.10 4.50 -10.80
N SER A 411 -5.40 4.91 -9.73
CA SER A 411 -4.08 5.55 -9.86
C SER A 411 -3.04 4.57 -10.39
N GLU A 412 -3.10 3.31 -9.97
CA GLU A 412 -2.24 2.24 -10.49
C GLU A 412 -2.53 1.93 -11.96
N ALA A 413 -3.81 1.86 -12.34
CA ALA A 413 -4.20 1.69 -13.74
C ALA A 413 -3.72 2.84 -14.63
N ASP A 414 -3.82 4.09 -14.15
CA ASP A 414 -3.34 5.27 -14.85
C ASP A 414 -1.79 5.26 -14.95
N ALA A 415 -1.07 4.85 -13.90
CA ALA A 415 0.38 4.70 -13.90
C ALA A 415 0.88 3.59 -14.83
N VAL A 416 0.16 2.46 -14.92
CA VAL A 416 0.43 1.38 -15.88
C VAL A 416 0.24 1.88 -17.31
N ALA A 417 -0.87 2.57 -17.58
CA ALA A 417 -1.17 3.11 -18.89
C ALA A 417 -0.05 4.06 -19.38
N ALA A 418 0.50 4.87 -18.48
CA ALA A 418 1.57 5.80 -18.80
C ALA A 418 2.88 5.09 -19.22
N ARG A 419 3.31 4.03 -18.52
CA ARG A 419 4.62 3.37 -18.73
C ARG A 419 4.67 2.35 -19.88
N GLY A 420 3.56 1.71 -20.22
CA GLY A 420 3.52 0.74 -21.32
C GLY A 420 4.33 -0.55 -21.12
N PRO A 421 4.19 -1.53 -22.02
CA PRO A 421 4.78 -2.85 -21.82
C PRO A 421 6.32 -2.86 -21.96
N HIS A 422 6.95 -3.85 -21.35
CA HIS A 422 8.40 -4.12 -21.42
C HIS A 422 8.69 -5.40 -22.20
N TYR A 423 9.92 -5.51 -22.71
CA TYR A 423 10.35 -6.61 -23.58
C TYR A 423 11.65 -7.24 -23.12
N TYR A 424 11.71 -8.56 -23.17
CA TYR A 424 12.92 -9.34 -22.95
C TYR A 424 13.82 -9.33 -24.17
N ARG A 425 13.26 -9.51 -25.36
CA ARG A 425 14.03 -9.57 -26.62
C ARG A 425 13.59 -8.50 -27.59
N THR A 426 14.53 -7.97 -28.36
CA THR A 426 14.23 -7.16 -29.55
C THR A 426 13.62 -8.03 -30.65
N ARG A 427 13.09 -7.40 -31.72
CA ARG A 427 12.68 -8.10 -32.95
C ARG A 427 13.78 -8.98 -33.56
N ALA A 428 15.05 -8.64 -33.37
CA ALA A 428 16.17 -9.42 -33.88
C ALA A 428 16.57 -10.59 -32.97
N GLY A 429 15.85 -10.80 -31.85
CA GLY A 429 16.15 -11.85 -30.88
C GLY A 429 17.21 -11.49 -29.84
N VAL A 430 17.76 -10.28 -29.88
CA VAL A 430 18.76 -9.82 -28.89
C VAL A 430 18.08 -9.62 -27.53
N GLU A 431 18.59 -10.27 -26.48
CA GLU A 431 18.13 -10.14 -25.10
C GLU A 431 18.51 -8.77 -24.52
N ILE A 432 17.49 -7.95 -24.22
CA ILE A 432 17.61 -6.63 -23.58
C ILE A 432 17.78 -6.80 -22.07
N SER A 433 17.14 -7.81 -21.49
CA SER A 433 17.26 -8.21 -20.09
C SER A 433 17.68 -9.68 -19.98
N PRO A 434 18.98 -9.99 -20.14
CA PRO A 434 19.47 -11.37 -20.18
C PRO A 434 18.94 -12.23 -19.02
N GLY A 435 18.28 -13.33 -19.38
CA GLY A 435 17.68 -14.26 -18.41
C GLY A 435 16.48 -13.73 -17.61
N ASN A 436 15.91 -12.56 -17.94
CA ASN A 436 14.67 -12.05 -17.35
C ASN A 436 13.65 -11.74 -18.45
N SER A 437 12.60 -12.56 -18.52
CA SER A 437 11.56 -12.54 -19.57
C SER A 437 10.69 -11.30 -19.66
N LYS A 438 10.63 -10.47 -18.62
CA LYS A 438 9.63 -9.41 -18.48
C LYS A 438 8.16 -9.87 -18.51
N ALA A 439 7.90 -11.17 -18.74
CA ALA A 439 6.56 -11.72 -18.88
C ALA A 439 5.76 -11.58 -17.58
N ASP A 440 6.42 -11.82 -16.44
CA ASP A 440 5.85 -11.65 -15.11
C ASP A 440 5.52 -10.19 -14.83
N GLU A 441 6.48 -9.27 -14.96
CA GLU A 441 6.23 -7.84 -14.74
C GLU A 441 5.07 -7.30 -15.61
N VAL A 442 5.05 -7.67 -16.90
CA VAL A 442 3.99 -7.25 -17.83
C VAL A 442 2.64 -7.86 -17.45
N SER A 443 2.61 -9.14 -17.06
CA SER A 443 1.37 -9.79 -16.62
C SER A 443 0.84 -9.23 -15.29
N TRP A 444 1.73 -8.81 -14.38
CA TRP A 444 1.38 -8.17 -13.11
C TRP A 444 0.77 -6.79 -13.34
N ASP A 445 1.41 -5.98 -14.17
CA ASP A 445 0.97 -4.63 -14.51
C ASP A 445 -0.42 -4.60 -15.16
N LEU A 446 -0.74 -5.61 -15.97
CA LEU A 446 -2.05 -5.78 -16.61
C LEU A 446 -3.23 -5.83 -15.63
N THR A 447 -3.01 -6.30 -14.39
CA THR A 447 -4.10 -6.60 -13.45
C THR A 447 -4.83 -5.34 -12.97
N ALA A 448 -4.10 -4.23 -12.73
CA ALA A 448 -4.68 -2.97 -12.29
C ALA A 448 -5.63 -2.31 -13.32
N PRO A 449 -5.26 -2.11 -14.61
CA PRO A 449 -6.19 -1.58 -15.62
C PRO A 449 -7.37 -2.52 -15.88
N ALA A 450 -7.18 -3.84 -15.80
CA ALA A 450 -8.29 -4.79 -15.90
C ALA A 450 -9.30 -4.62 -14.75
N LEU A 451 -8.82 -4.49 -13.52
CA LEU A 451 -9.68 -4.25 -12.37
C LEU A 451 -10.32 -2.85 -12.42
N ALA A 452 -9.57 -1.81 -12.79
CA ALA A 452 -10.12 -0.45 -12.93
C ALA A 452 -11.25 -0.39 -13.95
N LEU A 453 -11.08 -1.05 -15.11
CA LEU A 453 -12.12 -1.17 -16.13
C LEU A 453 -13.33 -1.98 -15.65
N ALA A 454 -13.10 -3.07 -14.89
CA ALA A 454 -14.17 -3.87 -14.29
C ALA A 454 -14.97 -3.08 -13.25
N MET A 455 -14.28 -2.31 -12.41
CA MET A 455 -14.88 -1.51 -11.35
C MET A 455 -15.60 -0.28 -11.92
N MET A 456 -15.03 0.42 -12.89
CA MET A 456 -15.52 1.73 -13.35
C MET A 456 -15.68 1.78 -14.88
N PRO A 457 -16.55 0.94 -15.48
CA PRO A 457 -16.69 0.85 -16.93
C PRO A 457 -17.24 2.11 -17.59
N GLY A 458 -17.90 3.00 -16.84
CA GLY A 458 -18.42 4.29 -17.30
C GLY A 458 -17.47 5.47 -17.10
N ASP A 459 -16.25 5.26 -16.59
CA ASP A 459 -15.28 6.35 -16.44
C ASP A 459 -14.75 6.82 -17.80
N LYS A 460 -14.44 8.11 -17.93
CA LYS A 460 -13.82 8.67 -19.14
C LYS A 460 -12.49 8.01 -19.54
N ARG A 461 -11.81 7.31 -18.61
CA ARG A 461 -10.58 6.55 -18.86
C ARG A 461 -10.81 5.08 -19.21
N ALA A 462 -12.05 4.61 -19.23
CA ALA A 462 -12.35 3.22 -19.56
C ALA A 462 -11.74 2.77 -20.89
N GLU A 463 -11.75 3.64 -21.92
CA GLU A 463 -11.08 3.36 -23.20
C GLU A 463 -9.56 3.28 -23.06
N THR A 464 -8.96 4.15 -22.24
CA THR A 464 -7.52 4.10 -21.95
C THR A 464 -7.15 2.80 -21.25
N TRP A 465 -7.90 2.38 -20.23
CA TRP A 465 -7.63 1.10 -19.56
C TRP A 465 -7.89 -0.09 -20.48
N ARG A 466 -8.93 -0.08 -21.32
CA ARG A 466 -9.16 -1.11 -22.35
C ARG A 466 -7.98 -1.22 -23.31
N ARG A 467 -7.47 -0.09 -23.79
CA ARG A 467 -6.28 -0.03 -24.65
C ARG A 467 -5.05 -0.60 -23.94
N THR A 468 -4.80 -0.19 -22.69
CA THR A 468 -3.69 -0.70 -21.87
C THR A 468 -3.79 -2.21 -21.67
N ILE A 469 -4.99 -2.75 -21.46
CA ILE A 469 -5.22 -4.20 -21.36
C ILE A 469 -4.77 -4.90 -22.65
N VAL A 470 -5.14 -4.38 -23.81
CA VAL A 470 -4.72 -4.94 -25.11
C VAL A 470 -3.21 -4.86 -25.29
N GLU A 471 -2.59 -3.72 -24.98
CA GLU A 471 -1.14 -3.52 -25.08
C GLU A 471 -0.35 -4.55 -24.24
N TYR A 472 -0.70 -4.67 -22.97
CA TYR A 472 0.01 -5.54 -22.03
C TYR A 472 -0.28 -7.02 -22.26
N SER A 473 -1.51 -7.39 -22.62
CA SER A 473 -1.84 -8.80 -22.91
C SER A 473 -1.17 -9.31 -24.19
N ILE A 474 -1.03 -8.47 -25.22
CA ILE A 474 -0.23 -8.81 -26.41
C ILE A 474 1.24 -9.01 -26.04
N ALA A 475 1.80 -8.13 -25.21
CA ALA A 475 3.21 -8.17 -24.86
C ALA A 475 3.58 -9.30 -23.88
N ALA A 476 2.71 -9.63 -22.92
CA ALA A 476 3.01 -10.50 -21.78
C ALA A 476 3.67 -11.82 -22.18
N PHE A 477 3.12 -12.47 -23.21
CA PHE A 477 3.62 -13.76 -23.71
C PHE A 477 3.83 -13.75 -25.21
N ALA A 478 4.25 -12.61 -25.77
CA ALA A 478 4.65 -12.51 -27.16
C ALA A 478 5.81 -13.49 -27.46
N ARG A 479 5.71 -14.24 -28.56
CA ARG A 479 6.65 -15.29 -28.99
C ARG A 479 7.39 -14.90 -30.27
N PRO A 480 8.57 -15.49 -30.57
CA PRO A 480 9.32 -15.20 -31.80
C PRO A 480 8.49 -15.28 -33.09
N SER A 481 7.62 -16.30 -33.23
CA SER A 481 6.76 -16.45 -34.41
C SER A 481 5.72 -15.33 -34.59
N ASP A 482 5.37 -14.61 -33.53
CA ASP A 482 4.45 -13.45 -33.60
C ASP A 482 5.04 -12.27 -34.37
N LEU A 483 6.37 -12.21 -34.49
CA LEU A 483 7.05 -11.15 -35.24
C LEU A 483 6.89 -11.29 -36.76
N THR A 484 6.51 -12.48 -37.25
CA THR A 484 6.42 -12.79 -38.68
C THR A 484 5.04 -13.27 -39.12
N ASN A 485 4.20 -13.75 -38.20
CA ASN A 485 2.85 -14.20 -38.56
C ASN A 485 1.91 -13.04 -38.94
N ASN A 486 0.86 -13.33 -39.72
CA ASN A 486 -0.12 -12.32 -40.15
C ASN A 486 -1.28 -12.13 -39.15
N LEU A 487 -1.06 -12.45 -37.87
CA LEU A 487 -2.10 -12.38 -36.86
C LEU A 487 -2.55 -10.92 -36.62
N VAL A 488 -3.86 -10.74 -36.52
CA VAL A 488 -4.50 -9.49 -36.11
C VAL A 488 -5.32 -9.75 -34.86
N VAL A 489 -5.06 -8.99 -33.80
CA VAL A 489 -5.74 -9.13 -32.50
C VAL A 489 -6.27 -7.78 -32.07
N ASN A 490 -7.58 -7.65 -31.82
CA ASN A 490 -8.22 -6.38 -31.47
C ASN A 490 -7.85 -5.22 -32.43
N GLY A 491 -7.70 -5.54 -33.73
CA GLY A 491 -7.32 -4.59 -34.79
C GLY A 491 -5.82 -4.34 -34.96
N VAL A 492 -4.96 -4.92 -34.10
CA VAL A 492 -3.51 -4.75 -34.13
C VAL A 492 -2.86 -5.84 -34.99
N LYS A 493 -2.21 -5.47 -36.10
CA LYS A 493 -1.36 -6.41 -36.86
C LYS A 493 -0.07 -6.69 -36.09
N ILE A 494 0.04 -7.87 -35.49
CA ILE A 494 1.09 -8.19 -34.51
C ILE A 494 2.49 -8.10 -35.13
N SER A 495 2.73 -8.80 -36.24
CA SER A 495 4.04 -8.79 -36.92
C SER A 495 4.56 -7.40 -37.28
N LYS A 496 3.68 -6.42 -37.52
CA LYS A 496 4.08 -5.04 -37.86
C LYS A 496 4.39 -4.20 -36.62
N ASN A 497 3.64 -4.39 -35.54
CA ASN A 497 3.63 -3.45 -34.41
C ASN A 497 4.39 -3.95 -33.17
N LEU A 498 4.64 -5.26 -33.07
CA LEU A 498 5.30 -5.86 -31.91
C LEU A 498 6.81 -5.55 -31.91
N PRO A 499 7.37 -4.84 -30.91
CA PRO A 499 8.79 -4.47 -30.92
C PRO A 499 9.73 -5.57 -30.38
N GLY A 500 9.17 -6.62 -29.77
CA GLY A 500 9.93 -7.61 -29.03
C GLY A 500 9.09 -8.75 -28.49
N THR A 501 9.72 -9.70 -27.81
CA THR A 501 9.08 -10.92 -27.28
C THR A 501 9.48 -11.18 -25.84
N ASN A 502 8.61 -11.89 -25.10
CA ASN A 502 8.74 -12.18 -23.67
C ASN A 502 8.70 -13.68 -23.35
N ALA A 503 8.06 -14.50 -24.20
CA ALA A 503 8.06 -15.95 -24.07
C ALA A 503 9.01 -16.60 -25.08
N ASN A 504 9.44 -17.83 -24.79
CA ASN A 504 10.07 -18.69 -25.78
C ASN A 504 9.00 -19.25 -26.73
N GLU A 505 9.40 -19.78 -27.88
CA GLU A 505 8.46 -20.22 -28.92
C GLU A 505 7.51 -21.33 -28.45
N ASP A 506 7.99 -22.22 -27.58
CA ASP A 506 7.25 -23.33 -26.98
C ASP A 506 6.36 -22.91 -25.79
N GLY A 507 6.29 -21.61 -25.48
CA GLY A 507 5.54 -21.08 -24.35
C GLY A 507 6.30 -21.09 -23.02
N THR A 508 7.51 -21.63 -22.96
CA THR A 508 8.32 -21.58 -21.74
C THR A 508 8.75 -20.15 -21.43
N ILE A 509 8.94 -19.87 -20.13
CA ILE A 509 9.35 -18.55 -19.63
C ILE A 509 10.74 -18.66 -19.02
N THR A 510 11.68 -17.88 -19.58
CA THR A 510 13.04 -17.76 -19.03
C THR A 510 13.06 -16.67 -17.97
N ASN A 511 13.24 -17.03 -16.70
CA ASN A 511 13.47 -16.03 -15.67
C ASN A 511 14.54 -16.48 -14.66
N HIS A 512 15.27 -15.50 -14.13
CA HIS A 512 16.52 -15.71 -13.41
C HIS A 512 17.52 -16.64 -14.15
N GLY A 513 17.59 -16.53 -15.47
CA GLY A 513 18.56 -17.27 -16.30
C GLY A 513 18.22 -18.75 -16.56
N ILE A 514 17.03 -19.22 -16.18
CA ILE A 514 16.58 -20.59 -16.43
C ILE A 514 15.14 -20.60 -16.96
N VAL A 515 14.76 -21.65 -17.70
CA VAL A 515 13.37 -22.00 -17.97
C VAL A 515 12.72 -22.36 -16.63
N ASN A 516 11.82 -21.51 -16.17
CA ASN A 516 11.33 -21.58 -14.80
C ASN A 516 9.81 -21.79 -14.75
N PRO A 517 9.34 -23.00 -14.37
CA PRO A 517 7.92 -23.29 -14.15
C PRO A 517 7.17 -22.28 -13.27
N ASP A 518 7.83 -21.74 -12.23
CA ASP A 518 7.24 -20.76 -11.30
C ASP A 518 6.92 -19.41 -11.97
N TYR A 519 7.44 -19.16 -13.18
CA TYR A 519 7.14 -17.95 -13.96
C TYR A 519 6.15 -18.22 -15.09
N ILE A 520 5.96 -19.47 -15.48
CA ILE A 520 4.94 -19.89 -16.46
C ILE A 520 3.53 -19.73 -15.84
N GLN A 521 3.39 -19.95 -14.53
CA GLN A 521 2.11 -19.76 -13.82
C GLN A 521 1.53 -18.34 -14.00
N ASN A 522 2.36 -17.32 -14.25
CA ASN A 522 1.92 -15.93 -14.38
C ASN A 522 0.91 -15.70 -15.54
N VAL A 523 0.74 -16.67 -16.43
CA VAL A 523 -0.39 -16.69 -17.39
C VAL A 523 -1.76 -16.57 -16.71
N LEU A 524 -1.84 -16.99 -15.44
CA LEU A 524 -3.04 -16.81 -14.60
C LEU A 524 -3.52 -15.35 -14.58
N HIS A 525 -2.63 -14.35 -14.66
CA HIS A 525 -3.03 -12.94 -14.56
C HIS A 525 -3.89 -12.47 -15.75
N LEU A 526 -3.64 -13.01 -16.96
CA LEU A 526 -4.47 -12.71 -18.13
C LEU A 526 -5.89 -13.28 -17.95
N TRP A 527 -5.99 -14.52 -17.47
CA TRP A 527 -7.27 -15.16 -17.20
C TRP A 527 -8.00 -14.61 -15.98
N TRP A 528 -7.25 -14.13 -14.99
CA TRP A 528 -7.80 -13.40 -13.85
C TRP A 528 -8.39 -12.07 -14.31
N ALA A 529 -7.66 -11.30 -15.13
CA ALA A 529 -8.16 -10.09 -15.78
C ALA A 529 -9.43 -10.35 -16.60
N ALA A 530 -9.43 -11.39 -17.44
CA ALA A 530 -10.61 -11.81 -18.20
C ALA A 530 -11.81 -12.11 -17.29
N SER A 531 -11.56 -12.78 -16.16
CA SER A 531 -12.61 -13.15 -15.20
C SER A 531 -13.15 -11.97 -14.39
N MET A 532 -12.33 -10.95 -14.10
CA MET A 532 -12.78 -9.69 -13.48
C MET A 532 -13.72 -8.94 -14.43
N LEU A 533 -13.31 -8.76 -15.69
CA LEU A 533 -14.13 -8.12 -16.73
C LEU A 533 -15.44 -8.88 -16.98
N ARG A 534 -15.36 -10.21 -17.10
CA ARG A 534 -16.53 -11.10 -17.20
C ARG A 534 -17.50 -10.90 -16.02
N SER A 535 -16.98 -10.89 -14.80
CA SER A 535 -17.79 -10.68 -13.59
C SER A 535 -18.42 -9.28 -13.53
N ALA A 536 -17.81 -8.28 -14.17
CA ALA A 536 -18.35 -6.94 -14.33
C ALA A 536 -19.32 -6.78 -15.52
N LYS A 537 -19.59 -7.84 -16.29
CA LYS A 537 -20.33 -7.79 -17.57
C LYS A 537 -19.67 -6.87 -18.61
N VAL A 538 -18.37 -6.62 -18.49
CA VAL A 538 -17.58 -5.87 -19.46
C VAL A 538 -17.07 -6.83 -20.55
N PRO A 539 -17.23 -6.51 -21.85
CA PRO A 539 -16.67 -7.31 -22.92
C PRO A 539 -15.15 -7.48 -22.78
N VAL A 540 -14.69 -8.73 -22.86
CA VAL A 540 -13.32 -9.17 -22.60
C VAL A 540 -12.50 -9.13 -23.88
N PRO A 541 -11.43 -8.31 -23.99
CA PRO A 541 -10.57 -8.30 -25.18
C PRO A 541 -10.00 -9.68 -25.50
N GLU A 542 -10.06 -10.09 -26.77
CA GLU A 542 -9.49 -11.37 -27.22
C GLU A 542 -7.98 -11.48 -27.00
N SER A 543 -7.27 -10.35 -26.93
CA SER A 543 -5.85 -10.29 -26.62
C SER A 543 -5.48 -10.96 -25.28
N LEU A 544 -6.39 -11.02 -24.31
CA LEU A 544 -6.19 -11.73 -23.04
C LEU A 544 -6.04 -13.25 -23.20
N PHE A 545 -6.33 -13.80 -24.37
CA PHE A 545 -6.17 -15.23 -24.67
C PHE A 545 -5.01 -15.49 -25.63
N LEU A 546 -4.33 -14.45 -26.13
CA LEU A 546 -3.19 -14.61 -27.04
C LEU A 546 -2.04 -15.36 -26.35
N ASN A 547 -1.61 -16.48 -26.93
CA ASN A 547 -0.53 -17.36 -26.45
C ASN A 547 -0.74 -17.97 -25.05
N ALA A 548 -1.83 -17.65 -24.34
CA ALA A 548 -2.05 -18.11 -22.96
C ALA A 548 -2.17 -19.64 -22.88
N ASP A 549 -2.79 -20.28 -23.88
CA ASP A 549 -2.86 -21.73 -23.97
C ASP A 549 -1.48 -22.36 -24.22
N ILE A 550 -0.67 -21.77 -25.11
CA ILE A 550 0.69 -22.21 -25.42
C ILE A 550 1.59 -22.13 -24.18
N VAL A 551 1.50 -21.04 -23.42
CA VAL A 551 2.25 -20.88 -22.17
C VAL A 551 1.84 -21.94 -21.15
N TYR A 552 0.54 -22.19 -20.96
CA TYR A 552 0.11 -23.24 -20.04
C TYR A 552 0.48 -24.66 -20.52
N ARG A 553 0.53 -24.90 -21.84
CA ARG A 553 1.03 -26.17 -22.41
C ARG A 553 2.50 -26.42 -22.09
N ALA A 554 3.28 -25.40 -21.81
CA ALA A 554 4.66 -25.58 -21.33
C ALA A 554 4.72 -26.30 -19.97
N LEU A 555 3.65 -26.24 -19.17
CA LEU A 555 3.54 -27.01 -17.92
C LEU A 555 3.07 -28.45 -18.15
N THR A 556 2.18 -28.66 -19.11
CA THR A 556 1.36 -29.89 -19.21
C THR A 556 1.70 -30.81 -20.39
N VAL A 557 2.37 -30.29 -21.41
CA VAL A 557 2.55 -30.99 -22.69
C VAL A 557 4.00 -30.96 -23.19
N VAL A 558 4.73 -29.86 -22.97
CA VAL A 558 6.11 -29.73 -23.47
C VAL A 558 7.04 -30.74 -22.79
N LYS A 559 7.77 -31.50 -23.61
CA LYS A 559 8.71 -32.54 -23.16
C LYS A 559 10.14 -32.00 -23.18
N PHE A 560 10.80 -32.08 -22.03
CA PHE A 560 12.19 -31.70 -21.81
C PHE A 560 13.07 -32.97 -21.81
N PRO A 561 13.80 -33.27 -22.88
CA PRO A 561 14.69 -34.43 -22.93
C PRO A 561 15.92 -34.24 -22.02
N SER A 562 16.32 -35.31 -21.35
CA SER A 562 17.58 -35.36 -20.61
C SER A 562 18.59 -36.20 -21.39
N PRO A 563 19.75 -35.67 -21.83
CA PRO A 563 20.24 -34.27 -21.73
C PRO A 563 19.62 -33.31 -22.78
N PRO A 564 19.73 -31.96 -22.64
CA PRO A 564 20.51 -31.21 -21.63
C PRO A 564 19.74 -30.87 -20.35
N TYR A 565 18.46 -31.20 -20.25
CA TYR A 565 17.66 -30.93 -19.06
C TYR A 565 17.92 -31.97 -17.95
N ALA A 566 17.52 -31.66 -16.72
CA ALA A 566 17.77 -32.51 -15.56
C ALA A 566 17.18 -33.92 -15.74
N ALA A 567 17.94 -34.96 -15.37
CA ALA A 567 17.45 -36.34 -15.41
C ALA A 567 16.22 -36.55 -14.52
N PRO A 568 15.22 -37.37 -14.92
CA PRO A 568 15.21 -38.22 -16.13
C PRO A 568 14.72 -37.52 -17.42
N GLY A 569 14.48 -36.21 -17.38
CA GLY A 569 13.69 -35.54 -18.42
C GLY A 569 12.20 -35.81 -18.24
N GLY A 570 11.35 -35.05 -18.92
CA GLY A 570 9.91 -35.23 -18.83
C GLY A 570 9.11 -33.97 -19.13
N ILE A 571 7.84 -34.00 -18.74
CA ILE A 571 6.95 -32.84 -18.75
C ILE A 571 7.03 -32.17 -17.37
N VAL A 572 6.80 -30.86 -17.27
CA VAL A 572 6.87 -30.16 -15.98
C VAL A 572 5.86 -30.74 -14.98
N TYR A 573 4.59 -30.89 -15.36
CA TYR A 573 3.60 -31.54 -14.50
C TYR A 573 3.72 -33.06 -14.56
N GLN A 574 3.99 -33.65 -13.41
CA GLN A 574 4.16 -35.08 -13.20
C GLN A 574 2.94 -35.68 -12.47
N PRO A 575 2.77 -37.02 -12.48
CA PRO A 575 1.71 -37.68 -11.73
C PRO A 575 1.67 -37.27 -10.25
N GLY A 576 0.46 -37.14 -9.71
CA GLY A 576 0.26 -36.72 -8.31
C GLY A 576 0.47 -35.22 -8.05
N GLY A 577 0.66 -34.40 -9.09
CA GLY A 577 0.87 -32.95 -8.94
C GLY A 577 2.31 -32.60 -8.56
N GLN A 578 3.26 -33.48 -8.87
CA GLN A 578 4.67 -33.18 -8.68
C GLN A 578 5.17 -32.27 -9.81
N ILE A 579 6.12 -31.39 -9.49
CA ILE A 579 6.69 -30.43 -10.43
C ILE A 579 8.11 -30.87 -10.78
N TYR A 580 8.33 -31.18 -12.05
CA TYR A 580 9.63 -31.40 -12.63
C TYR A 580 10.22 -30.05 -13.10
N TYR A 581 11.40 -29.73 -12.59
CA TYR A 581 12.12 -28.49 -12.90
C TYR A 581 13.25 -28.77 -13.90
N PRO A 582 13.07 -28.50 -15.20
CA PRO A 582 14.01 -28.93 -16.24
C PRO A 582 15.41 -28.32 -16.13
N GLN A 583 15.52 -27.11 -15.56
CA GLN A 583 16.77 -26.40 -15.36
C GLN A 583 17.00 -26.01 -13.89
N GLY A 584 16.44 -26.79 -12.97
CA GLY A 584 16.52 -26.54 -11.53
C GLY A 584 15.45 -25.59 -10.99
N VAL A 585 15.42 -25.43 -9.68
CA VAL A 585 14.40 -24.69 -8.94
C VAL A 585 15.04 -23.57 -8.12
N LYS A 586 14.37 -22.42 -8.04
CA LYS A 586 14.84 -21.26 -7.25
C LYS A 586 13.99 -20.93 -6.04
N TRP A 587 12.70 -21.25 -6.11
CA TRP A 587 11.71 -20.84 -5.11
C TRP A 587 11.35 -21.92 -4.09
N GLY A 588 12.03 -23.07 -4.11
CA GLY A 588 11.70 -24.22 -3.28
C GLY A 588 11.00 -25.32 -4.08
N ALA A 589 11.27 -26.58 -3.72
CA ALA A 589 10.93 -27.73 -4.55
C ALA A 589 9.47 -28.21 -4.38
N ARG A 590 8.73 -27.70 -3.40
CA ARG A 590 7.43 -28.25 -3.00
C ARG A 590 6.38 -27.15 -2.81
N ARG A 591 5.89 -26.58 -3.93
CA ARG A 591 5.00 -25.40 -3.94
C ARG A 591 3.64 -25.61 -4.64
N PRO A 592 2.93 -26.73 -4.42
CA PRO A 592 1.71 -27.05 -5.20
C PRO A 592 0.62 -25.98 -5.09
N ALA A 593 0.55 -25.23 -3.98
CA ALA A 593 -0.44 -24.17 -3.77
C ALA A 593 -0.42 -23.09 -4.87
N THR A 594 0.78 -22.73 -5.33
CA THR A 594 0.96 -21.70 -6.36
C THR A 594 0.42 -22.15 -7.72
N PHE A 595 0.51 -23.45 -8.02
CA PHE A 595 -0.03 -24.04 -9.24
C PHE A 595 -1.55 -24.25 -9.20
N THR A 596 -2.16 -24.37 -8.01
CA THR A 596 -3.63 -24.44 -7.91
C THR A 596 -4.32 -23.20 -8.52
N GLY A 597 -3.73 -22.03 -8.35
CA GLY A 597 -4.22 -20.77 -8.91
C GLY A 597 -4.29 -20.81 -10.44
N VAL A 598 -3.15 -21.06 -11.10
CA VAL A 598 -3.10 -21.12 -12.58
C VAL A 598 -3.95 -22.26 -13.15
N ASP A 599 -3.93 -23.44 -12.52
CA ASP A 599 -4.67 -24.60 -13.01
C ASP A 599 -6.19 -24.39 -12.97
N SER A 600 -6.67 -23.63 -11.98
CA SER A 600 -8.08 -23.30 -11.86
C SER A 600 -8.56 -22.45 -13.03
N PHE A 601 -7.80 -21.44 -13.44
CA PHE A 601 -8.12 -20.60 -14.58
C PHE A 601 -7.91 -21.36 -15.90
N ALA A 602 -6.86 -22.17 -15.99
CA ALA A 602 -6.66 -23.05 -17.14
C ALA A 602 -7.83 -24.04 -17.30
N SER A 603 -8.43 -24.54 -16.22
CA SER A 603 -9.61 -25.39 -16.27
C SER A 603 -10.85 -24.70 -16.86
N LEU A 604 -10.88 -23.36 -16.84
CA LEU A 604 -11.94 -22.56 -17.44
C LEU A 604 -11.67 -22.18 -18.90
N TYR A 605 -10.41 -21.89 -19.23
CA TYR A 605 -10.06 -21.16 -20.46
C TYR A 605 -9.07 -21.86 -21.38
N SER A 606 -8.29 -22.84 -20.88
CA SER A 606 -7.34 -23.56 -21.71
C SER A 606 -8.02 -24.69 -22.52
N ALA A 607 -7.32 -25.19 -23.52
CA ALA A 607 -7.81 -26.29 -24.35
C ALA A 607 -7.95 -27.60 -23.54
N PRO A 608 -8.93 -28.47 -23.85
CA PRO A 608 -9.19 -29.68 -23.06
C PRO A 608 -8.02 -30.67 -22.93
N ASP A 609 -7.11 -30.69 -23.90
CA ASP A 609 -5.97 -31.61 -23.94
C ASP A 609 -4.88 -31.28 -22.90
N THR A 610 -4.90 -30.08 -22.31
CA THR A 610 -4.03 -29.71 -21.18
C THR A 610 -4.36 -30.48 -19.90
N GLN A 611 -5.57 -31.07 -19.81
CA GLN A 611 -6.07 -31.76 -18.62
C GLN A 611 -6.00 -30.89 -17.33
N ALA A 612 -6.11 -29.57 -17.45
CA ALA A 612 -5.95 -28.63 -16.34
C ALA A 612 -6.78 -29.00 -15.07
N ALA A 613 -8.03 -29.43 -15.23
CA ALA A 613 -8.88 -29.83 -14.10
C ALA A 613 -8.34 -31.03 -13.31
N LYS A 614 -7.62 -31.95 -13.98
CA LYS A 614 -6.98 -33.11 -13.33
C LYS A 614 -5.79 -32.66 -12.49
N PHE A 615 -4.95 -31.78 -13.03
CA PHE A 615 -3.79 -31.24 -12.32
C PHE A 615 -4.20 -30.32 -11.16
N LEU A 616 -5.24 -29.49 -11.35
CA LEU A 616 -5.86 -28.72 -10.29
C LEU A 616 -6.22 -29.60 -9.08
N ALA A 617 -6.92 -30.70 -9.32
CA ALA A 617 -7.33 -31.61 -8.25
C ALA A 617 -6.12 -32.29 -7.58
N ALA A 618 -5.05 -32.57 -8.31
CA ALA A 618 -3.83 -33.15 -7.76
C ALA A 618 -3.08 -32.13 -6.88
N HIS A 619 -2.84 -30.91 -7.37
CA HIS A 619 -2.18 -29.85 -6.60
C HIS A 619 -2.99 -29.42 -5.38
N ALA A 620 -4.33 -29.37 -5.48
CA ALA A 620 -5.19 -29.09 -4.35
C ALA A 620 -5.03 -30.13 -3.22
N ARG A 621 -4.97 -31.42 -3.58
CA ARG A 621 -4.78 -32.52 -2.61
C ARG A 621 -3.39 -32.51 -1.99
N ASP A 622 -2.34 -32.30 -2.78
CA ASP A 622 -0.97 -32.22 -2.24
C ASP A 622 -0.81 -31.01 -1.31
N THR A 623 -1.34 -29.84 -1.71
CA THR A 623 -1.38 -28.65 -0.85
C THR A 623 -2.11 -28.93 0.47
N ARG A 624 -3.27 -29.60 0.40
CA ARG A 624 -4.02 -29.99 1.59
C ARG A 624 -3.24 -30.96 2.46
N GLY A 625 -2.59 -31.96 1.87
CA GLY A 625 -1.75 -32.92 2.58
C GLY A 625 -0.57 -32.26 3.31
N MET A 626 0.07 -31.28 2.67
CA MET A 626 1.14 -30.48 3.29
C MET A 626 0.63 -29.72 4.52
N GLN A 627 -0.53 -29.07 4.40
CA GLN A 627 -1.13 -28.29 5.48
C GLN A 627 -1.60 -29.16 6.66
N GLN A 628 -2.11 -30.36 6.39
CA GLN A 628 -2.61 -31.29 7.43
C GLN A 628 -1.51 -31.86 8.33
N ARG A 629 -0.22 -31.62 8.02
CA ARG A 629 0.90 -31.91 8.93
C ARG A 629 0.86 -31.04 10.19
N TRP A 630 0.10 -29.94 10.17
CA TRP A 630 0.14 -28.90 11.19
C TRP A 630 -1.24 -28.63 11.80
N THR A 631 -1.25 -28.30 13.09
CA THR A 631 -2.49 -27.96 13.82
C THR A 631 -2.80 -26.46 13.79
N ASP A 632 -1.81 -25.62 13.53
CA ASP A 632 -1.94 -24.16 13.46
C ASP A 632 -2.52 -23.66 12.12
N GLY A 633 -2.52 -24.50 11.08
CA GLY A 633 -3.13 -24.23 9.77
C GLY A 633 -2.14 -23.72 8.70
N ARG A 634 -0.84 -23.66 9.02
CA ARG A 634 0.20 -23.33 8.02
C ARG A 634 0.36 -24.43 6.98
N ILE A 635 0.84 -24.09 5.79
CA ILE A 635 1.07 -25.02 4.67
C ILE A 635 2.50 -25.55 4.70
N TYR A 636 3.47 -24.65 4.86
CA TYR A 636 4.88 -24.94 4.67
C TYR A 636 5.60 -25.20 5.99
N ASP A 637 6.63 -26.04 5.93
CA ASP A 637 7.60 -26.14 7.01
C ASP A 637 8.48 -24.87 7.12
N LYS A 638 9.17 -24.72 8.24
CA LYS A 638 10.16 -23.64 8.42
C LYS A 638 11.38 -23.89 7.52
N GLY A 639 11.99 -22.81 7.02
CA GLY A 639 13.17 -22.86 6.15
C GLY A 639 12.81 -22.87 4.67
N ASP A 640 13.80 -23.02 3.79
CA ASP A 640 13.66 -22.64 2.37
C ASP A 640 13.58 -23.83 1.40
N VAL A 641 13.41 -25.05 1.93
CA VAL A 641 13.40 -26.28 1.13
C VAL A 641 12.09 -26.44 0.36
N GLU A 642 10.95 -26.33 1.04
CA GLU A 642 9.64 -26.46 0.39
C GLU A 642 9.29 -25.19 -0.40
N GLU A 643 9.56 -24.05 0.21
CA GLU A 643 9.21 -22.71 -0.27
C GLU A 643 10.23 -21.73 0.29
N SER A 644 11.05 -21.14 -0.58
CA SER A 644 12.08 -20.16 -0.21
C SER A 644 11.59 -18.72 -0.31
N TYR A 645 10.35 -18.50 -0.79
CA TYR A 645 9.73 -17.19 -0.72
C TYR A 645 9.69 -16.75 0.74
N GLY A 646 10.31 -15.61 1.03
CA GLY A 646 10.59 -15.16 2.40
C GLY A 646 9.33 -14.81 3.19
N LEU A 647 9.36 -13.67 3.87
CA LEU A 647 8.24 -13.18 4.66
C LEU A 647 6.95 -13.10 3.80
N GLY A 648 5.96 -13.95 4.06
CA GLY A 648 4.62 -13.88 3.42
C GLY A 648 4.24 -15.06 2.53
N ARG A 649 5.00 -16.16 2.57
CA ARG A 649 4.73 -17.38 1.79
C ARG A 649 3.35 -17.99 2.03
N GLU A 650 2.90 -18.00 3.28
CA GLU A 650 1.62 -18.56 3.69
C GLU A 650 0.48 -17.73 3.09
N GLU A 651 0.57 -16.41 3.22
CA GLU A 651 -0.42 -15.47 2.66
C GLU A 651 -0.46 -15.57 1.13
N TYR A 652 0.69 -15.66 0.45
CA TYR A 652 0.74 -15.84 -1.01
C TYR A 652 0.08 -17.15 -1.45
N ALA A 653 0.46 -18.29 -0.86
CA ALA A 653 -0.14 -19.59 -1.17
C ALA A 653 -1.65 -19.64 -0.85
N LEU A 654 -2.05 -19.00 0.25
CA LEU A 654 -3.44 -18.84 0.64
C LEU A 654 -4.24 -18.06 -0.41
N SER A 655 -3.68 -16.97 -0.93
CA SER A 655 -4.28 -16.18 -2.01
C SER A 655 -4.41 -16.98 -3.31
N GLN A 656 -3.37 -17.70 -3.74
CA GLN A 656 -3.44 -18.54 -4.95
C GLN A 656 -4.52 -19.62 -4.84
N THR A 657 -4.62 -20.25 -3.67
CA THR A 657 -5.67 -21.26 -3.39
C THR A 657 -7.07 -20.62 -3.34
N ALA A 658 -7.19 -19.41 -2.79
CA ALA A 658 -8.45 -18.67 -2.79
C ALA A 658 -8.86 -18.22 -4.20
N LEU A 659 -7.93 -17.76 -5.03
CA LEU A 659 -8.18 -17.49 -6.45
C LEU A 659 -8.65 -18.75 -7.17
N ALA A 660 -8.14 -19.93 -6.81
CA ALA A 660 -8.63 -21.20 -7.37
C ALA A 660 -10.11 -21.48 -7.03
N TRP A 661 -10.49 -21.21 -5.77
CA TRP A 661 -11.90 -21.26 -5.36
C TRP A 661 -12.75 -20.26 -6.14
N TRP A 662 -12.28 -19.01 -6.26
CA TRP A 662 -12.98 -17.95 -6.96
C TRP A 662 -13.17 -18.25 -8.45
N ALA A 663 -12.13 -18.73 -9.14
CA ALA A 663 -12.19 -19.17 -10.54
C ALA A 663 -13.28 -20.24 -10.71
N GLY A 664 -13.38 -21.21 -9.80
CA GLY A 664 -14.43 -22.22 -9.83
C GLY A 664 -15.85 -21.68 -9.69
N ALA A 665 -16.01 -20.51 -9.06
CA ALA A 665 -17.26 -19.80 -8.87
C ALA A 665 -17.63 -18.89 -10.07
N VAL A 666 -16.66 -18.43 -10.87
CA VAL A 666 -16.89 -17.55 -12.04
C VAL A 666 -17.99 -18.07 -12.99
N PRO A 667 -18.10 -19.38 -13.31
CA PRO A 667 -19.18 -19.91 -14.15
C PRO A 667 -20.61 -19.72 -13.60
N SER A 668 -20.79 -19.48 -12.31
CA SER A 668 -22.12 -19.19 -11.73
C SER A 668 -22.62 -17.77 -12.02
N GLY A 669 -21.74 -16.88 -12.50
CA GLY A 669 -22.03 -15.49 -12.83
C GLY A 669 -22.31 -15.27 -14.33
N PRO A 670 -22.10 -14.03 -14.82
CA PRO A 670 -22.28 -13.70 -16.22
C PRO A 670 -21.44 -14.58 -17.16
N GLY A 671 -21.97 -14.86 -18.36
CA GLY A 671 -21.24 -15.54 -19.42
C GLY A 671 -20.08 -14.70 -19.97
N LEU A 672 -19.05 -15.36 -20.51
CA LEU A 672 -17.95 -14.69 -21.20
C LEU A 672 -18.45 -14.04 -22.50
N LYS A 673 -18.23 -12.73 -22.65
CA LYS A 673 -18.46 -12.00 -23.90
C LYS A 673 -17.11 -11.54 -24.45
N LEU A 674 -16.66 -12.18 -25.52
CA LEU A 674 -15.39 -11.86 -26.17
C LEU A 674 -15.53 -10.59 -27.03
N ASP A 675 -14.58 -9.68 -26.90
CA ASP A 675 -14.47 -8.45 -27.69
C ASP A 675 -13.32 -8.60 -28.71
N ARG A 676 -13.70 -8.69 -29.98
CA ARG A 676 -12.78 -8.74 -31.13
C ARG A 676 -12.75 -7.43 -31.92
N SER A 677 -13.41 -6.39 -31.39
CA SER A 677 -13.46 -5.10 -32.06
C SER A 677 -12.08 -4.44 -32.08
N ASN A 678 -11.89 -3.55 -33.05
CA ASN A 678 -10.70 -2.73 -33.15
C ASN A 678 -10.59 -1.79 -31.94
N VAL A 679 -9.46 -1.82 -31.24
CA VAL A 679 -9.17 -0.90 -30.14
C VAL A 679 -8.19 0.17 -30.64
N PRO A 680 -8.64 1.40 -30.93
CA PRO A 680 -7.80 2.42 -31.52
C PRO A 680 -6.70 2.89 -30.57
N GLY A 681 -5.58 3.31 -31.15
CA GLY A 681 -4.47 3.94 -30.42
C GLY A 681 -3.54 2.99 -29.66
N VAL A 682 -3.73 1.67 -29.75
CA VAL A 682 -2.84 0.67 -29.13
C VAL A 682 -1.37 0.93 -29.49
N ASN A 683 -0.55 1.11 -28.47
CA ASN A 683 0.88 1.38 -28.57
C ASN A 683 1.69 0.34 -27.79
N LEU A 684 2.33 -0.57 -28.52
CA LEU A 684 3.17 -1.63 -27.96
C LEU A 684 4.58 -1.16 -27.57
N LYS A 685 4.92 0.12 -27.67
CA LYS A 685 6.23 0.61 -27.24
C LYS A 685 6.27 0.81 -25.73
N THR A 686 7.43 0.49 -25.13
CA THR A 686 7.80 0.93 -23.79
C THR A 686 7.81 2.46 -23.74
N ARG A 687 7.29 3.04 -22.66
CA ARG A 687 7.22 4.48 -22.41
C ARG A 687 7.97 4.81 -21.11
N GLY A 688 8.40 6.06 -20.98
CA GLY A 688 9.08 6.53 -19.77
C GLY A 688 8.17 6.50 -18.53
N PRO A 689 8.73 6.67 -17.32
CA PRO A 689 7.90 6.89 -16.13
C PRO A 689 6.96 8.08 -16.36
N ALA A 690 5.73 7.99 -15.84
CA ALA A 690 4.81 9.13 -15.81
C ALA A 690 5.52 10.29 -15.10
N GLY A 691 5.73 11.39 -15.81
CA GLY A 691 6.29 12.62 -15.25
C GLY A 691 5.31 13.32 -14.30
#